data_AF-A0AAU7CG60-F1
#
_entry.id   AF-A0AAU7CG60-F1
#
_cell.length_a   1.000
_cell.length_b   1.000
_cell.length_c   1.000
_cell.angle_alpha   90.00
_cell.angle_beta   90.00
_cell.angle_gamma   90.00
#
_symmetry.space_group_name_H-M   'P 1'
#
loop_
_entity.id
_entity.type
_entity.pdbx_description
1 polymer ?
#
loop_
_entity_poly.entity_id
_entity_poly.type
_entity_poly.pdbx_seq_one_letter_code
_entity_poly.pdbx_strand_id
1 'polypeptide(L)'
;MVAASWTIALSLALVGAGGPTGRWLGQDGRDLVSPSATLEPNGYQDIRIQLNNLPPQRAFKAIEIRPGGGGLWSSDPASNSWKIAVVQAPGSRTADLYFEHDSPETGRPLQIKINYNDGTAAELSVRGGRSNPNLRTPATMPTIRWVGQDGQDFTAADLGVGPDGFQDARLTLEKLVVKDTIKGVVLDAGEGVRWQAGVNPNGDYNAEIVRDGADPSIAQLFFQPVKDLAGRDLTVTISYSNGKSDTLRIKGERTDPRLAMPLPSVPKLEAGTFNGRWLGQDASLESNRRDVHVALSGLPSGRTIEAAVLSDSVFKNWTYRSSPQIKLEVEPGERPLTLRPGDDPTKADLYFTPYRNEVGATLTLRLIFGNGTSTFAQFDGGECDPFAGLPQPAATSVVAKPGDDLNDLANRFGTVTLAGGTHRLSRPLVLDKPVTIVGEPGAILEFSQGPSEPPWTTAVKIHCGSTTLRNFAIRFAGPVRWNQKVNYGPAVIGSTDNLEPARSDPTIGLTFERLDLASPPPSGTTEWEEAVRLMRLNTAQGGRITGCTLFGGMIEFFGGPWQFVDNLSQGTPSGTFSHGVVVGHFVHDLLVRGNRAKPIARSGKTWRFLIVTGYGRTVLVENNTVEGVGPRDDDTIPSHNAPEIILTESYRLNFEGRPSAVSSDGRLLTISPVFGGPPEIGSIVSVLAGTRAGEWRTITQHLSPTTYLLDSPLPSDASVISISGGFVNMRVEGNTVDARGGKLAYCLVLPGNHFGTQVRGNRFFGGGEIVRFAAAASETPMIWGWSRAPFLGGLVENNLLEDSNEGGLIGVEHSKHTKSIVGRTYMTISLKNNVVRWSDAFLRQRSRAKEKMPLRGFTFGFLPSFDPGELVVTQQGDSLAAPANALGNVGVQVNAAQVNGQKITERGFRLPAATDSNEVLRATTRP
;
A
#
# COMPACT_ATOMS: atom_id res chain seq x y z
N MET A 1 -29.91 35.19 -6.57
CA MET A 1 -30.35 36.46 -7.19
C MET A 1 -30.93 36.14 -8.56
N VAL A 2 -32.23 36.40 -8.71
CA VAL A 2 -33.05 36.59 -9.92
C VAL A 2 -32.75 35.70 -11.15
N ALA A 3 -33.61 34.71 -11.36
CA ALA A 3 -33.80 34.03 -12.64
C ALA A 3 -34.39 35.03 -13.66
N ALA A 4 -33.65 35.34 -14.71
CA ALA A 4 -34.14 36.15 -15.83
C ALA A 4 -34.72 35.22 -16.91
N SER A 5 -36.06 35.28 -17.04
CA SER A 5 -36.83 34.69 -18.12
C SER A 5 -36.41 35.28 -19.47
N TRP A 6 -36.17 34.43 -20.47
CA TRP A 6 -35.95 34.85 -21.85
C TRP A 6 -37.29 34.85 -22.60
N THR A 7 -37.73 36.04 -22.98
CA THR A 7 -38.89 36.31 -23.84
C THR A 7 -38.53 36.01 -25.29
N ILE A 8 -39.38 35.24 -25.97
CA ILE A 8 -39.34 35.03 -27.43
C ILE A 8 -39.72 36.36 -28.10
N ALA A 9 -38.77 37.03 -28.73
CA ALA A 9 -39.03 38.15 -29.64
C ALA A 9 -39.06 37.62 -31.07
N LEU A 10 -40.26 37.55 -31.65
CA LEU A 10 -40.48 37.32 -33.07
C LEU A 10 -40.23 38.65 -33.79
N SER A 11 -39.19 38.72 -34.63
CA SER A 11 -38.95 39.84 -35.54
C SER A 11 -38.85 39.29 -36.96
N LEU A 12 -39.92 39.43 -37.74
CA LEU A 12 -39.88 39.31 -39.18
C LEU A 12 -39.33 40.61 -39.76
N ALA A 13 -38.18 40.55 -40.43
CA ALA A 13 -37.79 41.55 -41.43
C ALA A 13 -36.93 40.90 -42.53
N LEU A 14 -37.48 40.99 -43.75
CA LEU A 14 -36.88 40.90 -45.08
C LEU A 14 -36.02 39.67 -45.46
N VAL A 15 -36.62 38.86 -46.34
CA VAL A 15 -35.92 37.95 -47.26
C VAL A 15 -35.01 38.76 -48.18
N GLY A 16 -33.71 38.57 -48.02
CA GLY A 16 -32.65 39.02 -48.91
C GLY A 16 -31.36 38.30 -48.56
N ALA A 17 -31.16 37.11 -49.15
CA ALA A 17 -30.16 36.07 -48.85
C ALA A 17 -30.45 35.28 -47.55
N GLY A 18 -30.90 34.02 -47.70
CA GLY A 18 -31.24 33.13 -46.59
C GLY A 18 -30.13 33.06 -45.54
N GLY A 19 -30.47 33.25 -44.27
CA GLY A 19 -29.52 33.20 -43.16
C GLY A 19 -28.79 31.85 -43.02
N PRO A 20 -27.82 31.75 -42.09
CA PRO A 20 -27.03 30.54 -41.94
C PRO A 20 -27.91 29.30 -41.74
N THR A 21 -27.61 28.23 -42.47
CA THR A 21 -28.25 26.92 -42.30
C THR A 21 -27.19 25.88 -41.94
N GLY A 22 -27.59 24.81 -41.27
CA GLY A 22 -26.68 23.75 -40.85
C GLY A 22 -27.15 22.40 -41.34
N ARG A 23 -26.21 21.59 -41.82
CA ARG A 23 -26.44 20.21 -42.27
C ARG A 23 -25.60 19.26 -41.45
N TRP A 24 -26.25 18.31 -40.78
CA TRP A 24 -25.57 17.18 -40.16
C TRP A 24 -24.93 16.29 -41.22
N LEU A 25 -23.64 16.03 -41.09
CA LEU A 25 -22.89 15.11 -41.95
C LEU A 25 -22.46 13.82 -41.21
N GLY A 26 -22.63 13.77 -39.88
CA GLY A 26 -22.29 12.61 -39.07
C GLY A 26 -20.79 12.50 -38.88
N GLN A 27 -20.29 11.26 -38.73
CA GLN A 27 -18.87 10.98 -38.58
C GLN A 27 -18.29 10.60 -39.95
N ASP A 28 -17.30 11.37 -40.42
CA ASP A 28 -16.77 11.29 -41.79
C ASP A 28 -15.27 10.93 -41.86
N GLY A 29 -14.71 10.39 -40.76
CA GLY A 29 -13.32 9.94 -40.67
C GLY A 29 -12.35 10.97 -40.10
N ARG A 30 -12.79 12.18 -39.76
CA ARG A 30 -11.94 13.25 -39.20
C ARG A 30 -11.91 13.24 -37.68
N ASP A 31 -10.80 13.72 -37.14
CA ASP A 31 -10.49 13.79 -35.70
C ASP A 31 -9.63 15.03 -35.47
N LEU A 32 -10.23 16.05 -34.86
CA LEU A 32 -9.69 17.37 -34.60
C LEU A 32 -9.92 17.80 -33.15
N VAL A 33 -10.89 17.21 -32.47
CA VAL A 33 -11.22 17.54 -31.09
C VAL A 33 -11.31 16.30 -30.21
N SER A 34 -11.53 16.55 -28.92
CA SER A 34 -11.82 15.53 -27.93
C SER A 34 -12.84 16.08 -26.91
N PRO A 35 -13.34 15.26 -25.97
CA PRO A 35 -14.21 15.69 -24.87
C PRO A 35 -13.47 16.53 -23.82
N SER A 36 -12.85 17.63 -24.25
CA SER A 36 -11.90 18.44 -23.50
C SER A 36 -12.08 19.92 -23.80
N ALA A 37 -11.69 20.77 -22.85
CA ALA A 37 -11.53 22.21 -23.04
C ALA A 37 -10.25 22.57 -23.82
N THR A 38 -9.55 21.59 -24.37
CA THR A 38 -8.40 21.79 -25.28
C THR A 38 -8.75 21.23 -26.65
N LEU A 39 -8.30 21.94 -27.70
CA LEU A 39 -8.47 21.49 -29.08
C LEU A 39 -7.35 20.50 -29.42
N GLU A 40 -7.63 19.20 -29.29
CA GLU A 40 -6.68 18.14 -29.61
C GLU A 40 -7.40 16.89 -30.13
N PRO A 41 -6.82 16.17 -31.10
CA PRO A 41 -7.35 14.88 -31.58
C PRO A 41 -7.11 13.75 -30.57
N ASN A 42 -7.96 12.72 -30.58
CA ASN A 42 -7.86 11.56 -29.67
C ASN A 42 -7.97 10.18 -30.35
N GLY A 43 -8.04 10.14 -31.68
CA GLY A 43 -8.14 8.95 -32.50
C GLY A 43 -9.58 8.48 -32.77
N TYR A 44 -10.60 9.18 -32.28
CA TYR A 44 -12.01 8.89 -32.54
C TYR A 44 -12.60 9.91 -33.51
N GLN A 45 -13.62 9.50 -34.28
CA GLN A 45 -14.21 10.37 -35.29
C GLN A 45 -15.10 11.43 -34.64
N ASP A 46 -14.85 12.67 -35.01
CA ASP A 46 -15.70 13.80 -34.69
C ASP A 46 -17.02 13.76 -35.46
N ILE A 47 -18.04 14.37 -34.87
CA ILE A 47 -19.27 14.71 -35.56
C ILE A 47 -19.05 15.99 -36.36
N ARG A 48 -19.42 15.95 -37.64
CA ARG A 48 -19.37 17.09 -38.54
C ARG A 48 -20.75 17.71 -38.78
N ILE A 49 -20.82 19.02 -38.61
CA ILE A 49 -21.93 19.86 -39.10
C ILE A 49 -21.37 20.86 -40.10
N GLN A 50 -21.92 20.85 -41.31
CA GLN A 50 -21.59 21.86 -42.31
C GLN A 50 -22.56 23.03 -42.19
N LEU A 51 -22.02 24.21 -41.90
CA LEU A 51 -22.72 25.48 -41.99
C LEU A 51 -22.67 26.02 -43.43
N ASN A 52 -23.78 26.57 -43.89
CA ASN A 52 -23.96 27.18 -45.21
C ASN A 52 -24.55 28.58 -45.08
N ASN A 53 -24.46 29.37 -46.15
CA ASN A 53 -24.96 30.75 -46.24
C ASN A 53 -24.35 31.68 -45.16
N LEU A 54 -23.10 31.45 -44.79
CA LEU A 54 -22.39 32.32 -43.86
C LEU A 54 -22.00 33.64 -44.54
N PRO A 55 -22.06 34.78 -43.82
CA PRO A 55 -21.60 36.06 -44.36
C PRO A 55 -20.08 36.04 -44.59
N PRO A 56 -19.59 36.15 -45.84
CA PRO A 56 -18.17 35.92 -46.15
C PRO A 56 -17.24 36.99 -45.56
N GLN A 57 -17.76 38.16 -45.20
CA GLN A 57 -16.99 39.29 -44.65
C GLN A 57 -17.03 39.38 -43.12
N ARG A 58 -17.71 38.44 -42.42
CA ARG A 58 -17.81 38.47 -40.95
C ARG A 58 -16.98 37.36 -40.34
N ALA A 59 -15.94 37.72 -39.61
CA ALA A 59 -15.13 36.77 -38.85
C ALA A 59 -15.90 36.28 -37.60
N PHE A 60 -15.77 34.98 -37.30
CA PHE A 60 -16.32 34.40 -36.09
C PHE A 60 -15.56 34.89 -34.85
N LYS A 61 -16.31 35.24 -33.81
CA LYS A 61 -15.80 35.42 -32.45
C LYS A 61 -15.81 34.10 -31.69
N ALA A 62 -16.97 33.44 -31.70
CA ALA A 62 -17.20 32.15 -31.06
C ALA A 62 -18.42 31.46 -31.65
N ILE A 63 -18.38 30.14 -31.78
CA ILE A 63 -19.52 29.29 -32.11
C ILE A 63 -19.82 28.42 -30.89
N GLU A 64 -21.09 28.32 -30.52
CA GLU A 64 -21.57 27.43 -29.47
C GLU A 64 -22.52 26.38 -30.05
N ILE A 65 -22.41 25.13 -29.60
CA ILE A 65 -23.40 24.07 -29.85
C ILE A 65 -24.01 23.68 -28.51
N ARG A 66 -25.35 23.72 -28.42
CA ARG A 66 -26.13 23.33 -27.25
C ARG A 66 -27.12 22.25 -27.64
N PRO A 67 -27.02 21.04 -27.08
CA PRO A 67 -27.97 19.99 -27.38
C PRO A 67 -29.22 20.13 -26.50
N GLY A 68 -30.36 19.59 -26.97
CA GLY A 68 -31.51 19.38 -26.10
C GLY A 68 -31.15 18.45 -24.93
N GLY A 69 -31.33 18.91 -23.68
CA GLY A 69 -31.04 18.12 -22.47
C GLY A 69 -29.78 18.52 -21.68
N GLY A 70 -29.04 19.56 -22.09
CA GLY A 70 -27.87 20.09 -21.36
C GLY A 70 -26.53 19.70 -21.97
N GLY A 71 -25.48 20.46 -21.65
CA GLY A 71 -24.15 20.39 -22.28
C GLY A 71 -23.85 21.60 -23.18
N LEU A 72 -22.57 21.86 -23.43
CA LEU A 72 -22.11 22.98 -24.26
C LEU A 72 -20.78 22.62 -24.93
N TRP A 73 -20.71 22.81 -26.24
CA TRP A 73 -19.44 22.93 -26.95
C TRP A 73 -19.20 24.37 -27.36
N SER A 74 -17.96 24.82 -27.35
CA SER A 74 -17.58 26.18 -27.73
C SER A 74 -16.28 26.22 -28.53
N SER A 75 -16.23 27.08 -29.55
CA SER A 75 -14.97 27.42 -30.23
C SER A 75 -14.21 28.56 -29.54
N ASP A 76 -14.75 29.16 -28.48
CA ASP A 76 -14.10 30.24 -27.73
C ASP A 76 -12.91 29.68 -26.95
N PRO A 77 -11.66 30.14 -27.17
CA PRO A 77 -10.50 29.67 -26.42
C PRO A 77 -10.62 29.92 -24.92
N ALA A 78 -11.32 30.98 -24.47
CA ALA A 78 -11.50 31.31 -23.06
C ALA A 78 -12.58 30.47 -22.34
N SER A 79 -13.35 29.68 -23.08
CA SER A 79 -14.41 28.83 -22.51
C SER A 79 -13.85 27.52 -21.93
N ASN A 80 -14.33 27.12 -20.75
CA ASN A 80 -14.05 25.81 -20.13
C ASN A 80 -14.95 24.68 -20.67
N SER A 81 -15.78 24.95 -21.68
CA SER A 81 -16.61 23.96 -22.37
C SER A 81 -15.77 23.08 -23.30
N TRP A 82 -16.33 21.94 -23.71
CA TRP A 82 -15.69 21.10 -24.73
C TRP A 82 -15.51 21.85 -26.05
N LYS A 83 -14.41 21.63 -26.75
CA LYS A 83 -14.07 22.43 -27.92
C LYS A 83 -14.81 22.03 -29.18
N ILE A 84 -14.99 23.01 -30.05
CA ILE A 84 -15.41 22.85 -31.45
C ILE A 84 -14.21 23.23 -32.32
N ALA A 85 -13.80 22.37 -33.25
CA ALA A 85 -12.91 22.78 -34.33
C ALA A 85 -13.77 23.43 -35.43
N VAL A 86 -13.45 24.67 -35.77
CA VAL A 86 -14.11 25.39 -36.85
C VAL A 86 -13.16 25.45 -38.04
N VAL A 87 -13.54 24.80 -39.15
CA VAL A 87 -12.76 24.79 -40.38
C VAL A 87 -13.47 25.63 -41.43
N GLN A 88 -12.90 26.80 -41.74
CA GLN A 88 -13.44 27.73 -42.73
C GLN A 88 -12.29 28.31 -43.56
N ALA A 89 -12.41 28.27 -44.88
CA ALA A 89 -11.49 29.02 -45.74
C ALA A 89 -11.80 30.54 -45.66
N PRO A 90 -10.79 31.43 -45.73
CA PRO A 90 -11.02 32.88 -45.69
C PRO A 90 -12.06 33.32 -46.71
N GLY A 91 -13.06 34.09 -46.28
CA GLY A 91 -14.13 34.57 -47.17
C GLY A 91 -15.16 33.51 -47.58
N SER A 92 -15.09 32.27 -47.07
CA SER A 92 -16.03 31.21 -47.44
C SER A 92 -17.42 31.43 -46.85
N ARG A 93 -18.46 31.12 -47.65
CA ARG A 93 -19.86 31.05 -47.19
C ARG A 93 -20.20 29.73 -46.51
N THR A 94 -19.23 28.83 -46.39
CA THR A 94 -19.36 27.53 -45.73
C THR A 94 -18.28 27.34 -44.68
N ALA A 95 -18.63 26.69 -43.57
CA ALA A 95 -17.70 26.30 -42.52
C ALA A 95 -18.10 24.92 -42.01
N ASP A 96 -17.12 24.11 -41.61
CA ASP A 96 -17.37 22.84 -40.95
C ASP A 96 -17.11 22.97 -39.45
N LEU A 97 -18.03 22.47 -38.65
CA LEU A 97 -17.89 22.33 -37.22
C LEU A 97 -17.62 20.86 -36.90
N TYR A 98 -16.55 20.60 -36.15
CA TYR A 98 -16.22 19.29 -35.62
C TYR A 98 -16.32 19.32 -34.10
N PHE A 99 -17.04 18.35 -33.54
CA PHE A 99 -17.19 18.21 -32.10
C PHE A 99 -17.36 16.73 -31.72
N GLU A 100 -16.98 16.36 -30.51
CA GLU A 100 -17.12 15.00 -30.01
C GLU A 100 -18.16 14.91 -28.87
N HIS A 101 -18.88 13.80 -28.81
CA HIS A 101 -19.80 13.46 -27.73
C HIS A 101 -19.31 12.22 -26.96
N ASP A 102 -19.64 12.12 -25.68
CA ASP A 102 -19.30 10.95 -24.84
C ASP A 102 -20.30 9.79 -24.99
N SER A 103 -21.52 10.09 -25.41
CA SER A 103 -22.64 9.16 -25.54
C SER A 103 -23.12 9.04 -27.00
N PRO A 104 -23.77 7.92 -27.41
CA PRO A 104 -24.39 7.81 -28.73
C PRO A 104 -25.41 8.92 -29.00
N GLU A 105 -25.31 9.59 -30.13
CA GLU A 105 -26.32 10.55 -30.58
C GLU A 105 -27.45 9.80 -31.30
N THR A 106 -28.69 10.10 -30.96
CA THR A 106 -29.89 9.42 -31.51
C THR A 106 -30.72 10.34 -32.39
N GLY A 107 -30.26 11.57 -32.62
CA GLY A 107 -30.84 12.52 -33.57
C GLY A 107 -31.62 13.67 -32.92
N ARG A 108 -31.20 14.10 -31.72
CA ARG A 108 -31.82 15.25 -31.04
C ARG A 108 -31.48 16.58 -31.74
N PRO A 109 -32.29 17.64 -31.58
CA PRO A 109 -31.94 18.95 -32.12
C PRO A 109 -30.75 19.57 -31.37
N LEU A 110 -29.86 20.19 -32.13
CA LEU A 110 -28.71 20.95 -31.67
C LEU A 110 -28.94 22.42 -32.00
N GLN A 111 -28.93 23.28 -30.99
CA GLN A 111 -28.96 24.72 -31.16
C GLN A 111 -27.54 25.22 -31.38
N ILE A 112 -27.32 25.94 -32.47
CA ILE A 112 -26.02 26.51 -32.82
C ILE A 112 -26.14 28.03 -32.76
N LYS A 113 -25.28 28.65 -31.95
CA LYS A 113 -25.15 30.10 -31.86
C LYS A 113 -23.81 30.54 -32.41
N ILE A 114 -23.83 31.43 -33.39
CA ILE A 114 -22.64 31.99 -34.04
C ILE A 114 -22.55 33.45 -33.59
N ASN A 115 -21.53 33.78 -32.82
CA ASN A 115 -21.20 35.16 -32.43
C ASN A 115 -20.11 35.69 -33.38
N TYR A 116 -20.33 36.87 -33.96
CA TYR A 116 -19.38 37.52 -34.86
C TYR A 116 -18.57 38.60 -34.13
N ASN A 117 -17.40 38.95 -34.67
CA ASN A 117 -16.53 39.99 -34.09
C ASN A 117 -17.15 41.39 -34.10
N ASP A 118 -18.14 41.65 -34.98
CA ASP A 118 -18.88 42.90 -35.05
C ASP A 118 -19.97 43.04 -33.97
N GLY A 119 -20.10 42.05 -33.08
CA GLY A 119 -21.08 42.01 -32.00
C GLY A 119 -22.45 41.45 -32.39
N THR A 120 -22.67 41.14 -33.68
CA THR A 120 -23.90 40.47 -34.12
C THR A 120 -23.86 38.97 -33.84
N ALA A 121 -25.03 38.31 -33.82
CA ALA A 121 -25.15 36.86 -33.67
C ALA A 121 -26.17 36.27 -34.64
N ALA A 122 -25.98 35.00 -34.99
CA ALA A 122 -26.96 34.18 -35.69
C ALA A 122 -27.26 32.92 -34.87
N GLU A 123 -28.51 32.49 -34.87
CA GLU A 123 -28.95 31.26 -34.20
C GLU A 123 -29.67 30.37 -35.20
N LEU A 124 -29.37 29.08 -35.17
CA LEU A 124 -30.00 28.08 -36.01
C LEU A 124 -30.12 26.75 -35.27
N SER A 125 -31.05 25.90 -35.70
CA SER A 125 -31.18 24.54 -35.19
C SER A 125 -30.82 23.53 -36.27
N VAL A 126 -30.02 22.54 -35.89
CA VAL A 126 -29.67 21.40 -36.75
C VAL A 126 -30.21 20.14 -36.10
N ARG A 127 -30.97 19.36 -36.84
CA ARG A 127 -31.38 18.02 -36.37
C ARG A 127 -30.16 17.10 -36.43
N GLY A 128 -29.74 16.58 -35.29
CA GLY A 128 -28.67 15.58 -35.22
C GLY A 128 -29.05 14.29 -35.95
N GLY A 129 -28.05 13.43 -36.16
CA GLY A 129 -28.22 12.07 -36.69
C GLY A 129 -27.62 11.03 -35.76
N ARG A 130 -27.54 9.78 -36.21
CA ARG A 130 -26.87 8.73 -35.43
C ARG A 130 -25.35 8.96 -35.43
N SER A 131 -24.71 8.83 -34.27
CA SER A 131 -23.26 8.75 -34.14
C SER A 131 -22.86 7.68 -33.12
N ASN A 132 -21.66 7.13 -33.29
CA ASN A 132 -21.05 6.22 -32.34
C ASN A 132 -19.82 6.90 -31.71
N PRO A 133 -19.85 7.24 -30.41
CA PRO A 133 -18.73 7.88 -29.74
C PRO A 133 -17.46 7.03 -29.75
N ASN A 134 -17.57 5.72 -30.01
CA ASN A 134 -16.45 4.78 -30.06
C ASN A 134 -15.92 4.52 -31.48
N LEU A 135 -16.39 5.27 -32.48
CA LEU A 135 -15.95 5.06 -33.86
C LEU A 135 -14.54 5.62 -34.08
N ARG A 136 -13.57 4.75 -34.35
CA ARG A 136 -12.19 5.13 -34.68
C ARG A 136 -12.08 5.75 -36.07
N THR A 137 -11.10 6.64 -36.27
CA THR A 137 -10.69 7.01 -37.63
C THR A 137 -10.07 5.80 -38.34
N PRO A 138 -10.12 5.71 -39.68
CA PRO A 138 -9.52 4.59 -40.41
C PRO A 138 -8.03 4.37 -40.12
N ALA A 139 -7.26 5.44 -39.89
CA ALA A 139 -5.82 5.35 -39.61
C ALA A 139 -5.50 4.81 -38.20
N THR A 140 -6.41 5.04 -37.25
CA THR A 140 -6.27 4.68 -35.84
C THR A 140 -7.10 3.45 -35.45
N MET A 141 -7.67 2.73 -36.42
CA MET A 141 -8.39 1.48 -36.15
C MET A 141 -7.42 0.45 -35.55
N PRO A 142 -7.75 -0.12 -34.38
CA PRO A 142 -6.94 -1.17 -33.79
C PRO A 142 -6.91 -2.40 -34.69
N THR A 143 -5.82 -3.17 -34.61
CA THR A 143 -5.68 -4.46 -35.29
C THR A 143 -5.42 -5.56 -34.28
N ILE A 144 -5.74 -6.79 -34.67
CA ILE A 144 -5.54 -7.98 -33.86
C ILE A 144 -4.90 -9.09 -34.69
N ARG A 145 -3.97 -9.82 -34.09
CA ARG A 145 -3.26 -10.94 -34.71
C ARG A 145 -3.23 -12.13 -33.76
N TRP A 146 -3.51 -13.31 -34.30
CA TRP A 146 -3.36 -14.57 -33.58
C TRP A 146 -1.88 -14.96 -33.49
N VAL A 147 -1.44 -15.39 -32.31
CA VAL A 147 -0.09 -15.96 -32.10
C VAL A 147 -0.18 -17.46 -31.81
N GLY A 148 -1.20 -17.89 -31.06
CA GLY A 148 -1.37 -19.28 -30.64
C GLY A 148 -0.66 -19.59 -29.32
N GLN A 149 -0.41 -20.87 -29.06
CA GLN A 149 0.32 -21.33 -27.87
C GLN A 149 1.81 -21.38 -28.18
N ASP A 150 2.60 -20.53 -27.51
CA ASP A 150 4.01 -20.28 -27.82
C ASP A 150 4.96 -20.51 -26.62
N GLY A 151 4.53 -21.33 -25.65
CA GLY A 151 5.32 -21.69 -24.48
C GLY A 151 5.24 -20.69 -23.32
N GLN A 152 4.19 -19.88 -23.24
CA GLN A 152 3.95 -18.95 -22.15
C GLN A 152 2.77 -19.42 -21.28
N ASP A 153 2.83 -19.11 -19.98
CA ASP A 153 1.85 -19.51 -18.97
C ASP A 153 1.77 -18.41 -17.91
N PHE A 154 0.66 -17.68 -17.94
CA PHE A 154 0.38 -16.47 -17.16
C PHE A 154 -1.00 -16.49 -16.52
N THR A 155 -1.91 -17.34 -17.00
CA THR A 155 -3.28 -17.42 -16.51
C THR A 155 -3.76 -18.87 -16.44
N ALA A 156 -5.00 -19.05 -16.01
CA ALA A 156 -5.61 -20.35 -15.80
C ALA A 156 -6.96 -20.47 -16.53
N ALA A 157 -7.39 -21.70 -16.74
CA ALA A 157 -8.76 -22.04 -17.17
C ALA A 157 -9.79 -21.93 -16.01
N ASP A 158 -9.60 -20.99 -15.09
CA ASP A 158 -10.51 -20.71 -13.96
C ASP A 158 -10.61 -19.19 -13.69
N LEU A 159 -11.21 -18.79 -12.57
CA LEU A 159 -11.39 -17.38 -12.19
C LEU A 159 -10.14 -16.75 -11.58
N GLY A 160 -9.24 -17.57 -11.04
CA GLY A 160 -8.06 -17.15 -10.34
C GLY A 160 -6.97 -16.64 -11.28
N VAL A 161 -6.09 -15.81 -10.73
CA VAL A 161 -4.95 -15.27 -11.47
C VAL A 161 -3.77 -16.22 -11.50
N GLY A 162 -2.86 -15.97 -12.44
CA GLY A 162 -1.56 -16.62 -12.50
C GLY A 162 -1.56 -17.96 -13.22
N PRO A 163 -0.35 -18.52 -13.43
CA PRO A 163 -0.14 -19.72 -14.23
C PRO A 163 -0.81 -20.98 -13.65
N ASP A 164 -1.19 -21.91 -14.53
CA ASP A 164 -1.79 -23.22 -14.16
C ASP A 164 -0.98 -24.45 -14.61
N GLY A 165 0.15 -24.22 -15.29
CA GLY A 165 1.05 -25.24 -15.82
C GLY A 165 0.71 -25.67 -17.26
N PHE A 166 -0.23 -25.03 -17.92
CA PHE A 166 -0.54 -25.22 -19.34
C PHE A 166 -0.18 -23.98 -20.16
N GLN A 167 0.03 -24.16 -21.46
CA GLN A 167 0.38 -23.06 -22.35
C GLN A 167 -0.84 -22.21 -22.68
N ASP A 168 -0.74 -20.92 -22.41
CA ASP A 168 -1.72 -19.93 -22.83
C ASP A 168 -1.72 -19.75 -24.35
N ALA A 169 -2.89 -19.44 -24.89
CA ALA A 169 -2.99 -18.86 -26.22
C ALA A 169 -2.78 -17.33 -26.12
N ARG A 170 -2.10 -16.77 -27.13
CA ARG A 170 -1.77 -15.35 -27.19
C ARG A 170 -2.37 -14.64 -28.40
N LEU A 171 -2.89 -13.43 -28.17
CA LEU A 171 -3.26 -12.46 -29.22
C LEU A 171 -2.36 -11.22 -29.10
N THR A 172 -1.92 -10.68 -30.23
CA THR A 172 -1.29 -9.36 -30.30
C THR A 172 -2.35 -8.33 -30.71
N LEU A 173 -2.50 -7.28 -29.90
CA LEU A 173 -3.35 -6.12 -30.14
C LEU A 173 -2.46 -4.94 -30.51
N GLU A 174 -2.77 -4.22 -31.60
CA GLU A 174 -1.94 -3.12 -32.09
C GLU A 174 -2.79 -1.87 -32.37
N LYS A 175 -2.14 -0.70 -32.46
CA LYS A 175 -2.77 0.62 -32.66
C LYS A 175 -3.78 0.97 -31.55
N LEU A 176 -3.48 0.56 -30.32
CA LEU A 176 -4.25 0.90 -29.13
C LEU A 176 -4.14 2.39 -28.78
N VAL A 177 -5.12 2.94 -28.06
CA VAL A 177 -5.05 4.34 -27.60
C VAL A 177 -3.90 4.52 -26.62
N VAL A 178 -2.83 5.21 -27.02
CA VAL A 178 -1.63 5.39 -26.17
C VAL A 178 -1.90 6.20 -24.90
N LYS A 179 -2.70 7.28 -24.99
CA LYS A 179 -2.96 8.20 -23.87
C LYS A 179 -3.86 7.62 -22.78
N ASP A 180 -4.66 6.60 -23.10
CA ASP A 180 -5.67 6.05 -22.19
C ASP A 180 -5.25 4.70 -21.61
N THR A 181 -5.60 4.48 -20.35
CA THR A 181 -5.36 3.20 -19.67
C THR A 181 -6.42 2.18 -20.08
N ILE A 182 -6.02 0.94 -20.32
CA ILE A 182 -6.94 -0.16 -20.56
C ILE A 182 -7.54 -0.57 -19.21
N LYS A 183 -8.86 -0.44 -19.06
CA LYS A 183 -9.61 -0.89 -17.87
C LYS A 183 -9.88 -2.39 -17.88
N GLY A 184 -10.01 -2.98 -19.05
CA GLY A 184 -10.22 -4.41 -19.21
C GLY A 184 -10.38 -4.83 -20.66
N VAL A 185 -10.24 -6.13 -20.89
CA VAL A 185 -10.45 -6.76 -22.19
C VAL A 185 -11.33 -7.98 -22.00
N VAL A 186 -12.38 -8.10 -22.80
CA VAL A 186 -13.25 -9.29 -22.85
C VAL A 186 -13.00 -10.00 -24.17
N LEU A 187 -12.64 -11.28 -24.10
CA LEU A 187 -12.57 -12.19 -25.22
C LEU A 187 -13.79 -13.12 -25.18
N ASP A 188 -14.68 -13.00 -26.15
CA ASP A 188 -15.89 -13.83 -26.28
C ASP A 188 -15.73 -14.81 -27.44
N ALA A 189 -15.79 -16.11 -27.14
CA ALA A 189 -15.74 -17.21 -28.11
C ALA A 189 -17.12 -17.83 -28.42
N GLY A 190 -18.20 -17.19 -27.96
CA GLY A 190 -19.57 -17.70 -28.04
C GLY A 190 -19.85 -18.84 -27.07
N GLU A 191 -21.09 -19.34 -27.08
CA GLU A 191 -21.52 -20.50 -26.28
C GLU A 191 -21.26 -20.36 -24.77
N GLY A 192 -21.23 -19.13 -24.25
CA GLY A 192 -20.96 -18.85 -22.84
C GLY A 192 -19.48 -18.98 -22.44
N VAL A 193 -18.55 -19.11 -23.38
CA VAL A 193 -17.11 -19.15 -23.10
C VAL A 193 -16.51 -17.76 -23.29
N ARG A 194 -16.08 -17.16 -22.19
CA ARG A 194 -15.49 -15.83 -22.15
C ARG A 194 -14.27 -15.79 -21.24
N TRP A 195 -13.29 -14.97 -21.62
CA TRP A 195 -12.18 -14.60 -20.76
C TRP A 195 -12.14 -13.10 -20.54
N GLN A 196 -11.70 -12.68 -19.36
CA GLN A 196 -11.63 -11.27 -19.01
C GLN A 196 -10.31 -10.88 -18.32
N ALA A 197 -9.64 -9.90 -18.91
CA ALA A 197 -8.56 -9.15 -18.28
C ALA A 197 -9.11 -7.87 -17.61
N GLY A 198 -8.46 -7.40 -16.55
CA GLY A 198 -8.96 -6.30 -15.71
C GLY A 198 -9.74 -6.80 -14.49
N VAL A 199 -10.75 -6.05 -14.03
CA VAL A 199 -11.46 -6.28 -12.75
C VAL A 199 -12.39 -7.50 -12.70
N ASN A 200 -12.67 -8.18 -13.82
CA ASN A 200 -13.48 -9.41 -13.91
C ASN A 200 -14.65 -9.57 -12.88
N PRO A 201 -15.63 -8.64 -12.85
CA PRO A 201 -16.70 -8.67 -11.85
C PRO A 201 -17.81 -9.69 -12.16
N ASN A 202 -17.85 -10.20 -13.40
CA ASN A 202 -18.87 -11.15 -13.85
C ASN A 202 -18.46 -12.61 -13.64
N GLY A 203 -17.19 -12.86 -13.29
CA GLY A 203 -16.66 -14.21 -13.15
C GLY A 203 -16.51 -14.94 -14.49
N ASP A 204 -15.95 -14.27 -15.50
CA ASP A 204 -15.45 -14.92 -16.72
C ASP A 204 -14.10 -15.60 -16.44
N TYR A 205 -13.61 -16.50 -17.30
CA TYR A 205 -12.28 -17.09 -17.13
C TYR A 205 -11.18 -16.02 -17.12
N ASN A 206 -10.10 -16.23 -16.37
CA ASN A 206 -9.06 -15.23 -16.25
C ASN A 206 -8.30 -15.06 -17.57
N ALA A 207 -8.03 -13.81 -17.93
CA ALA A 207 -7.05 -13.43 -18.93
C ALA A 207 -6.14 -12.34 -18.36
N GLU A 208 -4.94 -12.24 -18.94
CA GLU A 208 -3.97 -11.20 -18.60
C GLU A 208 -3.59 -10.39 -19.83
N ILE A 209 -3.42 -9.08 -19.65
CA ILE A 209 -3.01 -8.17 -20.72
C ILE A 209 -1.74 -7.45 -20.34
N VAL A 210 -0.72 -7.57 -21.19
CA VAL A 210 0.58 -6.93 -21.02
C VAL A 210 0.77 -5.93 -22.13
N ARG A 211 0.83 -4.65 -21.77
CA ARG A 211 1.11 -3.56 -22.70
C ARG A 211 2.62 -3.46 -22.91
N ASP A 212 3.06 -3.23 -24.15
CA ASP A 212 4.47 -3.03 -24.42
C ASP A 212 4.93 -1.69 -23.82
N GLY A 213 6.02 -1.72 -23.05
CA GLY A 213 6.54 -0.55 -22.36
C GLY A 213 7.27 0.43 -23.27
N ALA A 214 7.80 -0.03 -24.40
CA ALA A 214 8.48 0.78 -25.40
C ALA A 214 7.49 1.34 -26.44
N ASP A 215 6.47 0.57 -26.80
CA ASP A 215 5.38 1.01 -27.66
C ASP A 215 4.01 0.69 -27.04
N PRO A 216 3.43 1.62 -26.26
CA PRO A 216 2.12 1.41 -25.67
C PRO A 216 1.00 1.26 -26.70
N SER A 217 1.20 1.46 -28.00
CA SER A 217 0.17 1.12 -28.98
C SER A 217 0.00 -0.39 -29.17
N ILE A 218 0.88 -1.21 -28.59
CA ILE A 218 0.89 -2.67 -28.67
C ILE A 218 0.59 -3.29 -27.30
N ALA A 219 -0.22 -4.36 -27.27
CA ALA A 219 -0.39 -5.21 -26.10
C ALA A 219 -0.52 -6.68 -26.49
N GLN A 220 -0.20 -7.56 -25.55
CA GLN A 220 -0.40 -9.01 -25.65
C GLN A 220 -1.51 -9.42 -24.70
N LEU A 221 -2.50 -10.16 -25.20
CA LEU A 221 -3.56 -10.78 -24.40
C LEU A 221 -3.28 -12.28 -24.27
N PHE A 222 -3.23 -12.77 -23.04
CA PHE A 222 -3.00 -14.16 -22.67
C PHE A 222 -4.27 -14.77 -22.09
N PHE A 223 -4.60 -15.99 -22.51
CA PHE A 223 -5.75 -16.74 -22.00
C PHE A 223 -5.52 -18.25 -22.16
N GLN A 224 -5.90 -19.02 -21.14
CA GLN A 224 -5.84 -20.47 -21.21
C GLN A 224 -7.06 -21.01 -21.96
N PRO A 225 -6.91 -21.66 -23.13
CA PRO A 225 -8.04 -22.19 -23.87
C PRO A 225 -8.68 -23.36 -23.13
N VAL A 226 -10.02 -23.37 -23.04
CA VAL A 226 -10.80 -24.46 -22.42
C VAL A 226 -11.22 -25.55 -23.43
N LYS A 227 -11.04 -25.27 -24.73
CA LYS A 227 -11.33 -26.14 -25.88
C LYS A 227 -10.45 -25.74 -27.07
N ASP A 228 -10.43 -26.55 -28.12
CA ASP A 228 -9.84 -26.15 -29.40
C ASP A 228 -10.66 -25.01 -30.02
N LEU A 229 -9.99 -23.93 -30.45
CA LEU A 229 -10.60 -22.71 -30.99
C LEU A 229 -10.55 -22.60 -32.51
N ALA A 230 -10.04 -23.61 -33.22
CA ALA A 230 -9.91 -23.60 -34.67
C ALA A 230 -11.23 -23.20 -35.39
N GLY A 231 -11.17 -22.12 -36.17
CA GLY A 231 -12.25 -21.63 -37.02
C GLY A 231 -13.36 -20.85 -36.30
N ARG A 232 -13.31 -20.75 -34.96
CA ARG A 232 -14.33 -20.04 -34.16
C ARG A 232 -14.25 -18.53 -34.38
N ASP A 233 -15.40 -17.86 -34.40
CA ASP A 233 -15.46 -16.40 -34.39
C ASP A 233 -15.23 -15.88 -32.96
N LEU A 234 -14.16 -15.12 -32.79
CA LEU A 234 -13.80 -14.51 -31.52
C LEU A 234 -14.07 -13.00 -31.60
N THR A 235 -14.73 -12.46 -30.58
CA THR A 235 -14.91 -11.01 -30.42
C THR A 235 -14.06 -10.53 -29.26
N VAL A 236 -13.25 -9.50 -29.49
CA VAL A 236 -12.41 -8.87 -28.46
C VAL A 236 -12.91 -7.45 -28.22
N THR A 237 -13.36 -7.17 -27.00
CA THR A 237 -13.81 -5.83 -26.59
C THR A 237 -12.82 -5.25 -25.59
N ILE A 238 -12.23 -4.10 -25.92
CA ILE A 238 -11.25 -3.38 -25.11
C ILE A 238 -11.95 -2.17 -24.52
N SER A 239 -11.90 -1.99 -23.21
CA SER A 239 -12.49 -0.83 -22.52
C SER A 239 -11.39 0.08 -21.95
N TYR A 240 -11.52 1.39 -22.13
CA TYR A 240 -10.53 2.39 -21.72
C TYR A 240 -11.01 3.25 -20.55
N SER A 241 -10.06 3.91 -19.88
CA SER A 241 -10.30 4.75 -18.71
C SER A 241 -11.28 5.90 -18.98
N ASN A 242 -11.22 6.49 -20.17
CA ASN A 242 -12.08 7.58 -20.64
C ASN A 242 -13.53 7.14 -20.99
N GLY A 243 -13.89 5.87 -20.79
CA GLY A 243 -15.22 5.34 -21.09
C GLY A 243 -15.42 4.89 -22.54
N LYS A 244 -14.42 5.08 -23.41
CA LYS A 244 -14.43 4.56 -24.78
C LYS A 244 -14.13 3.07 -24.83
N SER A 245 -14.44 2.45 -25.97
CA SER A 245 -14.12 1.05 -26.22
C SER A 245 -13.79 0.76 -27.68
N ASP A 246 -12.96 -0.25 -27.91
CA ASP A 246 -12.71 -0.84 -29.22
C ASP A 246 -13.33 -2.23 -29.29
N THR A 247 -13.78 -2.65 -30.48
CA THR A 247 -14.26 -4.03 -30.71
C THR A 247 -13.63 -4.59 -31.98
N LEU A 248 -12.98 -5.75 -31.82
CA LEU A 248 -12.24 -6.45 -32.85
C LEU A 248 -12.84 -7.84 -33.06
N ARG A 249 -12.67 -8.40 -34.25
CA ARG A 249 -13.07 -9.78 -34.57
C ARG A 249 -11.89 -10.50 -35.20
N ILE A 250 -11.69 -11.76 -34.82
CA ILE A 250 -10.66 -12.63 -35.37
C ILE A 250 -11.18 -14.07 -35.41
N LYS A 251 -10.66 -14.87 -36.35
CA LYS A 251 -10.87 -16.32 -36.34
C LYS A 251 -9.85 -16.97 -35.42
N GLY A 252 -10.33 -17.79 -34.47
CA GLY A 252 -9.46 -18.62 -33.66
C GLY A 252 -8.73 -19.65 -34.53
N GLU A 253 -7.50 -19.99 -34.15
CA GLU A 253 -6.76 -21.09 -34.76
C GLU A 253 -6.67 -22.27 -33.78
N ARG A 254 -5.93 -23.32 -34.16
CA ARG A 254 -5.81 -24.54 -33.37
C ARG A 254 -5.21 -24.26 -31.99
N THR A 255 -5.86 -24.78 -30.96
CA THR A 255 -5.36 -24.79 -29.58
C THR A 255 -5.52 -26.19 -28.97
N ASP A 256 -4.61 -26.54 -28.07
CA ASP A 256 -4.73 -27.71 -27.20
C ASP A 256 -4.84 -27.25 -25.74
N PRO A 257 -6.04 -27.33 -25.12
CA PRO A 257 -6.27 -27.01 -23.71
C PRO A 257 -5.40 -27.77 -22.71
N ARG A 258 -4.77 -28.86 -23.14
CA ARG A 258 -3.95 -29.74 -22.30
C ARG A 258 -2.47 -29.67 -22.64
N LEU A 259 -2.05 -28.71 -23.48
CA LEU A 259 -0.65 -28.52 -23.81
C LEU A 259 0.12 -28.04 -22.59
N ALA A 260 0.79 -28.97 -21.91
CA ALA A 260 1.52 -28.67 -20.69
C ALA A 260 2.75 -27.80 -20.95
N MET A 261 3.10 -26.97 -19.97
CA MET A 261 4.40 -26.31 -19.91
C MET A 261 5.51 -27.35 -19.72
N PRO A 262 6.68 -27.17 -20.38
CA PRO A 262 7.84 -27.98 -20.08
C PRO A 262 8.21 -27.88 -18.59
N LEU A 263 8.41 -29.02 -17.92
CA LEU A 263 8.82 -29.03 -16.53
C LEU A 263 10.25 -28.46 -16.40
N PRO A 264 10.45 -27.38 -15.62
CA PRO A 264 11.79 -26.86 -15.35
C PRO A 264 12.62 -27.90 -14.58
N SER A 265 13.92 -27.95 -14.86
CA SER A 265 14.85 -28.70 -14.02
C SER A 265 15.01 -27.99 -12.67
N VAL A 266 14.72 -28.69 -11.57
CA VAL A 266 14.99 -28.18 -10.22
C VAL A 266 16.49 -28.38 -9.92
N PRO A 267 17.23 -27.33 -9.51
CA PRO A 267 18.63 -27.48 -9.11
C PRO A 267 18.78 -28.51 -7.99
N LYS A 268 19.84 -29.31 -8.03
CA LYS A 268 20.16 -30.22 -6.95
C LYS A 268 20.79 -29.44 -5.80
N LEU A 269 20.05 -29.23 -4.72
CA LEU A 269 20.55 -28.67 -3.47
C LEU A 269 20.20 -29.62 -2.32
N GLU A 270 21.21 -30.21 -1.69
CA GLU A 270 21.05 -31.13 -0.56
C GLU A 270 21.44 -30.44 0.76
N ALA A 271 20.73 -30.78 1.83
CA ALA A 271 21.12 -30.41 3.17
C ALA A 271 22.48 -31.05 3.51
N GLY A 272 23.42 -30.22 3.92
CA GLY A 272 24.76 -30.63 4.33
C GLY A 272 24.76 -31.17 5.76
N THR A 273 25.82 -31.89 6.11
CA THR A 273 26.03 -32.46 7.45
C THR A 273 26.82 -31.54 8.38
N PHE A 274 27.19 -30.34 7.91
CA PHE A 274 27.96 -29.38 8.68
C PHE A 274 27.07 -28.59 9.64
N ASN A 275 27.64 -28.11 10.74
CA ASN A 275 26.93 -27.38 11.78
C ASN A 275 27.62 -26.05 12.08
N GLY A 276 26.83 -25.07 12.54
CA GLY A 276 27.32 -23.80 13.07
C GLY A 276 27.10 -23.72 14.59
N ARG A 277 28.11 -23.24 15.32
CA ARG A 277 28.03 -22.96 16.76
C ARG A 277 28.19 -21.46 16.97
N TRP A 278 27.15 -20.83 17.54
CA TRP A 278 27.16 -19.42 17.90
C TRP A 278 28.18 -19.12 19.00
N LEU A 279 29.05 -18.14 18.76
CA LEU A 279 30.04 -17.64 19.73
C LEU A 279 29.76 -16.21 20.18
N GLY A 280 28.81 -15.53 19.54
CA GLY A 280 28.46 -14.14 19.84
C GLY A 280 29.47 -13.13 19.33
N GLN A 281 29.44 -11.92 19.87
CA GLN A 281 30.39 -10.84 19.52
C GLN A 281 31.61 -10.91 20.44
N ASP A 282 32.49 -11.87 20.20
CA ASP A 282 33.66 -12.18 21.04
C ASP A 282 34.91 -11.32 20.72
N ALA A 283 34.80 -10.40 19.76
CA ALA A 283 35.88 -9.54 19.27
C ALA A 283 37.13 -10.30 18.77
N SER A 284 37.00 -11.57 18.40
CA SER A 284 38.10 -12.38 17.85
C SER A 284 38.55 -11.94 16.45
N LEU A 285 37.69 -11.22 15.72
CA LEU A 285 38.03 -10.58 14.46
C LEU A 285 38.56 -9.16 14.69
N GLU A 286 39.89 -9.00 14.67
CA GLU A 286 40.54 -7.69 14.90
C GLU A 286 40.06 -6.58 13.95
N SER A 287 39.76 -6.93 12.69
CA SER A 287 39.31 -5.97 11.68
C SER A 287 37.90 -5.44 11.92
N ASN A 288 37.07 -6.16 12.70
CA ASN A 288 35.71 -5.72 13.02
C ASN A 288 35.18 -6.38 14.31
N ARG A 289 35.32 -5.68 15.44
CA ARG A 289 34.85 -6.16 16.75
C ARG A 289 33.33 -6.21 16.90
N ARG A 290 32.58 -5.73 15.90
CA ARG A 290 31.11 -5.73 15.90
C ARG A 290 30.54 -7.03 15.36
N ASP A 291 31.37 -7.84 14.71
CA ASP A 291 30.88 -9.03 14.03
C ASP A 291 30.52 -10.13 15.04
N VAL A 292 29.40 -10.78 14.75
CA VAL A 292 29.08 -12.07 15.33
C VAL A 292 30.04 -13.10 14.79
N HIS A 293 30.54 -13.97 15.66
CA HIS A 293 31.37 -15.11 15.33
C HIS A 293 30.55 -16.41 15.41
N VAL A 294 30.62 -17.23 14.36
CA VAL A 294 30.07 -18.58 14.30
C VAL A 294 31.16 -19.56 13.90
N ALA A 295 31.43 -20.56 14.74
CA ALA A 295 32.35 -21.64 14.41
C ALA A 295 31.63 -22.74 13.62
N LEU A 296 32.14 -23.04 12.42
CA LEU A 296 31.64 -24.10 11.55
C LEU A 296 32.44 -25.39 11.77
N SER A 297 31.75 -26.53 11.71
CA SER A 297 32.37 -27.85 11.82
C SER A 297 31.68 -28.88 10.92
N GLY A 298 32.41 -29.93 10.53
CA GLY A 298 31.88 -30.97 9.64
C GLY A 298 31.75 -30.52 8.18
N LEU A 299 32.51 -29.51 7.76
CA LEU A 299 32.52 -29.04 6.37
C LEU A 299 33.00 -30.17 5.43
N PRO A 300 32.47 -30.25 4.18
CA PRO A 300 32.87 -31.29 3.24
C PRO A 300 34.37 -31.21 2.88
N SER A 301 35.15 -32.19 3.33
CA SER A 301 36.59 -32.26 3.04
C SER A 301 36.88 -32.40 1.54
N GLY A 302 37.95 -31.76 1.07
CA GLY A 302 38.39 -31.87 -0.33
C GLY A 302 37.59 -31.05 -1.34
N ARG A 303 36.70 -30.15 -0.87
CA ARG A 303 36.00 -29.19 -1.73
C ARG A 303 36.38 -27.77 -1.33
N THR A 304 36.83 -26.99 -2.30
CA THR A 304 37.08 -25.55 -2.11
C THR A 304 35.77 -24.78 -2.10
N ILE A 305 35.54 -23.98 -1.06
CA ILE A 305 34.41 -23.04 -0.98
C ILE A 305 34.77 -21.80 -1.78
N GLU A 306 34.04 -21.51 -2.86
CA GLU A 306 34.25 -20.32 -3.68
C GLU A 306 33.36 -19.15 -3.26
N ALA A 307 32.18 -19.45 -2.73
CA ALA A 307 31.26 -18.47 -2.20
C ALA A 307 30.38 -19.04 -1.08
N ALA A 308 29.86 -18.16 -0.23
CA ALA A 308 28.88 -18.52 0.79
C ALA A 308 27.81 -17.43 0.93
N VAL A 309 26.59 -17.84 1.26
CA VAL A 309 25.45 -16.95 1.53
C VAL A 309 24.83 -17.34 2.87
N LEU A 310 24.94 -16.46 3.85
CA LEU A 310 24.24 -16.57 5.13
C LEU A 310 22.95 -15.74 5.06
N SER A 311 21.83 -16.23 5.57
CA SER A 311 20.60 -15.48 5.70
C SER A 311 19.91 -15.77 7.02
N ASP A 312 19.12 -14.81 7.51
CA ASP A 312 18.39 -14.91 8.77
C ASP A 312 16.91 -15.26 8.62
N SER A 313 16.45 -15.48 7.37
CA SER A 313 15.04 -15.68 7.00
C SER A 313 14.09 -14.51 7.31
N VAL A 314 14.62 -13.35 7.73
CA VAL A 314 13.83 -12.15 8.02
C VAL A 314 13.84 -11.21 6.83
N PHE A 315 15.02 -10.72 6.41
CA PHE A 315 15.17 -9.85 5.23
C PHE A 315 16.60 -9.60 4.75
N LYS A 316 17.65 -10.10 5.43
CA LYS A 316 19.04 -9.87 5.01
C LYS A 316 19.79 -11.14 4.68
N ASN A 317 20.76 -10.94 3.80
CA ASN A 317 21.81 -11.90 3.53
C ASN A 317 23.20 -11.25 3.71
N TRP A 318 24.16 -12.09 4.05
CA TRP A 318 25.57 -11.78 4.06
C TRP A 318 26.29 -12.73 3.12
N THR A 319 27.25 -12.21 2.34
CA THR A 319 27.85 -12.95 1.25
C THR A 319 29.37 -12.91 1.30
N TYR A 320 29.96 -14.06 1.05
CA TYR A 320 31.40 -14.26 0.94
C TYR A 320 31.72 -14.68 -0.49
N ARG A 321 32.80 -14.13 -1.04
CA ARG A 321 33.39 -14.53 -2.31
C ARG A 321 34.88 -14.71 -2.10
N SER A 322 35.40 -15.86 -2.53
CA SER A 322 36.85 -16.14 -2.51
C SER A 322 37.64 -15.20 -3.42
N SER A 323 37.00 -14.67 -4.47
CA SER A 323 37.56 -13.65 -5.34
C SER A 323 36.45 -12.77 -5.97
N PRO A 324 36.74 -11.51 -6.37
CA PRO A 324 35.78 -10.64 -7.05
C PRO A 324 35.26 -11.17 -8.39
N GLN A 325 35.93 -12.16 -8.99
CA GLN A 325 35.55 -12.77 -10.27
C GLN A 325 34.43 -13.81 -10.13
N ILE A 326 34.18 -14.30 -8.91
CA ILE A 326 33.10 -15.26 -8.65
C ILE A 326 31.74 -14.59 -8.85
N LYS A 327 31.02 -15.01 -9.89
CA LYS A 327 29.65 -14.58 -10.13
C LYS A 327 28.72 -15.33 -9.18
N LEU A 328 28.03 -14.56 -8.35
CA LEU A 328 27.04 -15.07 -7.41
C LEU A 328 25.78 -14.23 -7.54
N GLU A 329 24.67 -14.88 -7.89
CA GLU A 329 23.35 -14.25 -7.86
C GLU A 329 22.92 -14.08 -6.41
N VAL A 330 22.65 -12.82 -6.05
CA VAL A 330 22.32 -12.36 -4.70
C VAL A 330 21.33 -11.21 -4.80
N GLU A 331 20.60 -10.97 -3.72
CA GLU A 331 19.66 -9.86 -3.65
C GLU A 331 20.39 -8.52 -3.54
N PRO A 332 19.79 -7.43 -4.04
CA PRO A 332 20.30 -6.08 -3.81
C PRO A 332 20.47 -5.78 -2.31
N GLY A 333 21.59 -5.14 -1.95
CA GLY A 333 21.86 -4.76 -0.56
C GLY A 333 22.43 -5.89 0.31
N GLU A 334 23.08 -6.88 -0.32
CA GLU A 334 23.92 -7.88 0.36
C GLU A 334 24.93 -7.21 1.30
N ARG A 335 25.23 -7.89 2.42
CA ARG A 335 26.21 -7.45 3.40
C ARG A 335 27.48 -8.31 3.34
N PRO A 336 28.64 -7.80 3.75
CA PRO A 336 29.86 -8.59 3.75
C PRO A 336 29.78 -9.74 4.77
N LEU A 337 30.18 -10.93 4.33
CA LEU A 337 30.45 -12.10 5.16
C LEU A 337 31.94 -12.41 5.09
N THR A 338 32.56 -12.63 6.25
CA THR A 338 33.93 -13.13 6.29
C THR A 338 33.90 -14.62 6.60
N LEU A 339 34.61 -15.41 5.80
CA LEU A 339 34.82 -16.84 6.04
C LEU A 339 36.33 -17.10 6.15
N ARG A 340 36.75 -17.66 7.29
CA ARG A 340 38.15 -18.02 7.59
C ARG A 340 38.27 -19.53 7.72
N PRO A 341 38.85 -20.22 6.74
CA PRO A 341 39.15 -21.64 6.88
C PRO A 341 40.05 -21.89 8.10
N GLY A 342 39.77 -22.94 8.87
CA GLY A 342 40.67 -23.38 9.94
C GLY A 342 41.82 -24.24 9.39
N ASP A 343 42.78 -24.58 10.27
CA ASP A 343 43.86 -25.53 9.94
C ASP A 343 43.32 -26.93 9.58
N ASP A 344 42.18 -27.29 10.18
CA ASP A 344 41.38 -28.46 9.82
C ASP A 344 40.43 -28.07 8.68
N PRO A 345 40.53 -28.70 7.48
CA PRO A 345 39.71 -28.35 6.32
C PRO A 345 38.21 -28.65 6.50
N THR A 346 37.83 -29.32 7.60
CA THR A 346 36.42 -29.55 7.99
C THR A 346 35.87 -28.45 8.90
N LYS A 347 36.66 -27.41 9.20
CA LYS A 347 36.30 -26.30 10.08
C LYS A 347 36.56 -24.95 9.42
N ALA A 348 35.75 -23.98 9.78
CA ALA A 348 35.95 -22.58 9.41
C ALA A 348 35.25 -21.67 10.42
N ASP A 349 35.68 -20.42 10.49
CA ASP A 349 35.02 -19.39 11.27
C ASP A 349 34.30 -18.42 10.35
N LEU A 350 33.08 -18.07 10.73
CA LEU A 350 32.21 -17.16 9.99
C LEU A 350 32.00 -15.89 10.81
N TYR A 351 32.13 -14.73 10.16
CA TYR A 351 31.91 -13.43 10.77
C TYR A 351 30.99 -12.55 9.95
N PHE A 352 30.02 -11.92 10.62
CA PHE A 352 29.09 -10.99 9.99
C PHE A 352 28.61 -9.90 10.96
N THR A 353 28.37 -8.70 10.44
CA THR A 353 27.83 -7.60 11.26
C THR A 353 26.31 -7.76 11.42
N PRO A 354 25.79 -7.96 12.66
CA PRO A 354 24.37 -8.08 12.89
C PRO A 354 23.68 -6.72 12.71
N TYR A 355 22.39 -6.75 12.37
CA TYR A 355 21.54 -5.55 12.37
C TYR A 355 20.36 -5.67 13.34
N ARG A 356 20.15 -6.86 13.89
CA ARG A 356 19.15 -7.21 14.89
C ARG A 356 19.78 -8.15 15.92
N ASN A 357 19.01 -8.48 16.95
CA ASN A 357 19.30 -9.61 17.81
C ASN A 357 18.76 -10.90 17.14
N GLU A 358 19.58 -11.94 17.08
CA GLU A 358 19.25 -13.21 16.39
C GLU A 358 18.74 -14.31 17.34
N VAL A 359 18.45 -13.99 18.61
CA VAL A 359 17.81 -14.94 19.54
C VAL A 359 16.49 -15.45 18.96
N GLY A 360 16.39 -16.77 18.83
CA GLY A 360 15.21 -17.44 18.30
C GLY A 360 15.07 -17.40 16.77
N ALA A 361 16.04 -16.81 16.06
CA ALA A 361 16.14 -16.92 14.61
C ALA A 361 16.80 -18.23 14.20
N THR A 362 16.43 -18.76 13.04
CA THR A 362 17.15 -19.85 12.38
C THR A 362 17.90 -19.28 11.19
N LEU A 363 19.23 -19.38 11.21
CA LEU A 363 20.09 -18.93 10.13
C LEU A 363 20.25 -20.06 9.11
N THR A 364 20.26 -19.71 7.82
CA THR A 364 20.55 -20.63 6.72
C THR A 364 21.86 -20.24 6.05
N LEU A 365 22.85 -21.14 6.05
CA LEU A 365 24.12 -20.96 5.36
C LEU A 365 24.17 -21.86 4.13
N ARG A 366 24.25 -21.26 2.93
CA ARG A 366 24.52 -21.93 1.66
C ARG A 366 25.99 -21.83 1.30
N LEU A 367 26.63 -22.94 0.99
CA LEU A 367 28.00 -23.02 0.49
C LEU A 367 27.99 -23.39 -1.00
N ILE A 368 28.80 -22.68 -1.80
CA ILE A 368 29.00 -22.92 -3.23
C ILE A 368 30.45 -23.34 -3.45
N PHE A 369 30.65 -24.48 -4.10
CA PHE A 369 31.97 -25.07 -4.35
C PHE A 369 32.45 -24.79 -5.78
N GLY A 370 33.76 -24.89 -6.02
CA GLY A 370 34.35 -24.55 -7.33
C GLY A 370 33.98 -25.44 -8.52
N ASN A 371 33.21 -26.50 -8.30
CA ASN A 371 32.58 -27.28 -9.36
C ASN A 371 31.13 -26.82 -9.69
N GLY A 372 30.68 -25.71 -9.09
CA GLY A 372 29.32 -25.16 -9.23
C GLY A 372 28.25 -25.84 -8.36
N THR A 373 28.58 -26.94 -7.66
CA THR A 373 27.62 -27.57 -6.74
C THR A 373 27.45 -26.75 -5.47
N SER A 374 26.29 -26.88 -4.83
CA SER A 374 25.99 -26.19 -3.57
C SER A 374 25.36 -27.13 -2.54
N THR A 375 25.46 -26.74 -1.28
CA THR A 375 24.81 -27.39 -0.13
C THR A 375 24.39 -26.31 0.87
N PHE A 376 23.49 -26.63 1.79
CA PHE A 376 23.08 -25.70 2.84
C PHE A 376 22.98 -26.38 4.20
N ALA A 377 23.12 -25.62 5.28
CA ALA A 377 22.76 -26.06 6.62
C ALA A 377 22.01 -24.95 7.34
N GLN A 378 21.27 -25.34 8.37
CA GLN A 378 20.56 -24.43 9.26
C GLN A 378 21.10 -24.58 10.68
N PHE A 379 21.19 -23.47 11.40
CA PHE A 379 21.59 -23.45 12.80
C PHE A 379 20.95 -22.25 13.51
N ASP A 380 20.82 -22.33 14.82
CA ASP A 380 20.18 -21.28 15.60
C ASP A 380 21.07 -20.03 15.73
N GLY A 381 20.44 -18.87 15.60
CA GLY A 381 21.01 -17.60 16.00
C GLY A 381 21.07 -17.47 17.52
N GLY A 382 21.88 -16.54 18.00
CA GLY A 382 22.05 -16.28 19.43
C GLY A 382 22.03 -14.80 19.76
N GLU A 383 22.32 -14.50 21.02
CA GLU A 383 22.36 -13.13 21.52
C GLU A 383 23.47 -12.33 20.82
N CYS A 384 23.09 -11.17 20.28
CA CYS A 384 23.99 -10.13 19.82
C CYS A 384 23.35 -8.75 19.96
N ASP A 385 24.19 -7.74 20.12
CA ASP A 385 23.78 -6.35 20.14
C ASP A 385 24.13 -5.70 18.79
N PRO A 386 23.13 -5.28 17.99
CA PRO A 386 23.39 -4.59 16.72
C PRO A 386 24.07 -3.22 16.91
N PHE A 387 24.04 -2.68 18.13
CA PHE A 387 24.68 -1.42 18.49
C PHE A 387 26.08 -1.59 19.10
N ALA A 388 26.52 -2.83 19.35
CA ALA A 388 27.84 -3.07 19.92
C ALA A 388 28.96 -2.57 19.00
N GLY A 389 30.01 -2.03 19.64
CA GLY A 389 31.21 -1.52 18.98
C GLY A 389 30.99 -0.31 18.06
N LEU A 390 29.84 0.37 18.15
CA LEU A 390 29.63 1.65 17.48
C LEU A 390 30.57 2.74 18.03
N PRO A 391 30.95 3.73 17.20
CA PRO A 391 31.59 4.94 17.69
C PRO A 391 30.81 5.52 18.87
N GLN A 392 31.50 5.72 20.00
CA GLN A 392 30.92 6.27 21.21
C GLN A 392 31.23 7.76 21.31
N PRO A 393 30.41 8.54 22.05
CA PRO A 393 30.77 9.90 22.39
C PRO A 393 32.15 9.96 23.06
N ALA A 394 32.94 10.98 22.73
CA ALA A 394 34.25 11.18 23.33
C ALA A 394 34.15 11.27 24.86
N ALA A 395 35.16 10.78 25.59
CA ALA A 395 35.23 10.86 27.05
C ALA A 395 35.58 12.28 27.54
N THR A 396 34.89 13.29 27.02
CA THR A 396 35.05 14.71 27.33
C THR A 396 33.69 15.32 27.64
N SER A 397 33.65 16.22 28.62
CA SER A 397 32.39 16.83 29.09
C SER A 397 32.50 18.35 29.21
N VAL A 398 31.40 19.04 28.96
CA VAL A 398 31.27 20.49 29.17
C VAL A 398 29.87 20.84 29.67
N VAL A 399 29.75 21.96 30.40
CA VAL A 399 28.46 22.57 30.73
C VAL A 399 28.24 23.76 29.79
N ALA A 400 27.18 23.72 29.00
CA ALA A 400 26.73 24.82 28.17
C ALA A 400 25.79 25.72 28.97
N LYS A 401 26.04 27.03 28.97
CA LYS A 401 25.20 28.06 29.57
C LYS A 401 24.38 28.77 28.48
N PRO A 402 23.23 29.38 28.83
CA PRO A 402 22.51 30.24 27.90
C PRO A 402 23.42 31.29 27.24
N GLY A 403 23.47 31.29 25.92
CA GLY A 403 24.32 32.18 25.11
C GLY A 403 25.60 31.53 24.56
N ASP A 404 25.98 30.35 25.05
CA ASP A 404 27.10 29.59 24.48
C ASP A 404 26.77 29.05 23.08
N ASP A 405 27.79 28.87 22.24
CA ASP A 405 27.63 28.22 20.93
C ASP A 405 27.47 26.71 21.10
N LEU A 406 26.23 26.27 21.27
CA LEU A 406 25.90 24.87 21.49
C LEU A 406 26.37 23.97 20.34
N ASN A 407 26.44 24.49 19.11
CA ASN A 407 26.90 23.71 17.97
C ASN A 407 28.41 23.45 18.02
N ASP A 408 29.22 24.45 18.41
CA ASP A 408 30.66 24.24 18.64
C ASP A 408 30.88 23.23 19.77
N LEU A 409 30.18 23.40 20.90
CA LEU A 409 30.32 22.53 22.06
C LEU A 409 29.96 21.08 21.74
N ALA A 410 28.83 20.85 21.06
CA ALA A 410 28.38 19.50 20.69
C ALA A 410 29.33 18.79 19.72
N ASN A 411 30.09 19.54 18.91
CA ASN A 411 31.03 18.97 17.94
C ASN A 411 32.47 18.82 18.48
N ARG A 412 32.74 19.36 19.67
CA ARG A 412 34.04 19.26 20.36
C ARG A 412 34.02 18.30 21.54
N PHE A 413 32.92 18.22 22.27
CA PHE A 413 32.79 17.42 23.49
C PHE A 413 31.86 16.23 23.25
N GLY A 414 32.17 15.09 23.88
CA GLY A 414 31.27 13.92 23.78
C GLY A 414 30.06 14.03 24.71
N THR A 415 30.13 14.81 25.78
CA THR A 415 28.98 15.12 26.65
C THR A 415 28.81 16.62 26.83
N VAL A 416 27.62 17.13 26.55
CA VAL A 416 27.23 18.52 26.80
C VAL A 416 26.07 18.54 27.80
N THR A 417 26.29 19.13 28.96
CA THR A 417 25.24 19.37 29.95
C THR A 417 24.67 20.76 29.75
N LEU A 418 23.39 20.88 29.42
CA LEU A 418 22.69 22.16 29.32
C LEU A 418 22.34 22.63 30.72
N ALA A 419 22.92 23.75 31.15
CA ALA A 419 22.52 24.41 32.39
C ALA A 419 21.05 24.84 32.32
N GLY A 420 20.37 24.88 33.46
CA GLY A 420 18.98 25.35 33.54
C GLY A 420 18.78 26.74 32.91
N GLY A 421 17.69 26.92 32.17
CA GLY A 421 17.36 28.16 31.44
C GLY A 421 17.22 27.97 29.93
N THR A 422 16.97 29.08 29.24
CA THR A 422 16.68 29.08 27.79
C THR A 422 17.94 29.33 26.97
N HIS A 423 18.36 28.32 26.20
CA HIS A 423 19.41 28.37 25.19
C HIS A 423 18.76 28.75 23.86
N ARG A 424 18.99 29.99 23.40
CA ARG A 424 18.39 30.51 22.16
C ARG A 424 19.25 30.14 20.96
N LEU A 425 18.64 29.55 19.94
CA LEU A 425 19.29 29.18 18.69
C LEU A 425 18.64 29.87 17.50
N SER A 426 19.42 30.65 16.75
CA SER A 426 18.98 31.29 15.51
C SER A 426 19.27 30.47 14.26
N ARG A 427 19.80 29.25 14.43
CA ARG A 427 20.13 28.33 13.34
C ARG A 427 19.93 26.89 13.80
N PRO A 428 19.78 25.93 12.87
CA PRO A 428 19.75 24.52 13.22
C PRO A 428 20.99 24.10 14.02
N LEU A 429 20.78 23.22 15.00
CA LEU A 429 21.85 22.53 15.73
C LEU A 429 22.25 21.29 14.92
N VAL A 430 23.51 21.19 14.52
CA VAL A 430 24.05 20.09 13.71
C VAL A 430 25.01 19.26 14.54
N LEU A 431 24.66 17.98 14.72
CA LEU A 431 25.42 17.00 15.50
C LEU A 431 26.21 16.11 14.53
N ASP A 432 27.45 16.51 14.24
CA ASP A 432 28.32 15.82 13.28
C ASP A 432 29.04 14.60 13.86
N LYS A 433 29.04 14.45 15.20
CA LYS A 433 29.74 13.39 15.92
C LYS A 433 28.81 12.71 16.95
N PRO A 434 29.14 11.49 17.41
CA PRO A 434 28.48 10.90 18.56
C PRO A 434 28.55 11.84 19.77
N VAL A 435 27.41 12.20 20.32
CA VAL A 435 27.32 13.16 21.44
C VAL A 435 26.17 12.81 22.37
N THR A 436 26.36 13.06 23.66
CA THR A 436 25.31 13.06 24.68
C THR A 436 24.99 14.50 25.07
N ILE A 437 23.77 14.96 24.79
CA ILE A 437 23.25 16.23 25.30
C ILE A 437 22.26 15.92 26.41
N VAL A 438 22.51 16.44 27.61
CA VAL A 438 21.68 16.23 28.80
C VAL A 438 21.28 17.57 29.42
N GLY A 439 19.99 17.75 29.72
CA GLY A 439 19.49 18.94 30.40
C GLY A 439 19.50 18.82 31.92
N GLU A 440 19.89 19.90 32.59
CA GLU A 440 19.48 20.17 33.96
C GLU A 440 17.98 20.55 34.00
N PRO A 441 17.31 20.43 35.17
CA PRO A 441 15.92 20.84 35.30
C PRO A 441 15.67 22.27 34.78
N GLY A 442 14.69 22.42 33.89
CA GLY A 442 14.33 23.70 33.28
C GLY A 442 15.21 24.13 32.09
N ALA A 443 16.10 23.27 31.57
CA ALA A 443 16.82 23.53 30.34
C ALA A 443 15.87 23.50 29.11
N ILE A 444 15.92 24.55 28.29
CA ILE A 444 15.09 24.72 27.09
C ILE A 444 16.00 25.10 25.90
N LEU A 445 15.89 24.38 24.79
CA LEU A 445 16.39 24.84 23.49
C LEU A 445 15.25 25.60 22.79
N GLU A 446 15.40 26.91 22.64
CA GLU A 446 14.41 27.76 21.96
C GLU A 446 14.94 28.19 20.58
N PHE A 447 14.31 27.71 19.53
CA PHE A 447 14.67 28.03 18.16
C PHE A 447 13.89 29.24 17.65
N SER A 448 14.56 30.10 16.89
CA SER A 448 13.95 31.24 16.20
C SER A 448 14.57 31.38 14.81
N GLN A 449 13.77 31.68 13.79
CA GLN A 449 14.28 31.89 12.44
C GLN A 449 14.08 33.36 12.04
N GLY A 450 15.17 34.03 11.67
CA GLY A 450 15.11 35.43 11.20
C GLY A 450 14.36 35.55 9.87
N PRO A 451 13.74 36.69 9.51
CA PRO A 451 12.89 36.82 8.32
C PRO A 451 13.62 36.60 6.98
N SER A 452 14.93 36.80 6.93
CA SER A 452 15.78 36.63 5.73
C SER A 452 16.50 35.29 5.67
N GLU A 453 16.38 34.43 6.69
CA GLU A 453 17.07 33.15 6.72
C GLU A 453 16.42 32.12 5.77
N PRO A 454 17.22 31.22 5.16
CA PRO A 454 16.68 30.20 4.28
C PRO A 454 15.78 29.22 5.06
N PRO A 455 14.78 28.62 4.37
CA PRO A 455 13.94 27.60 4.99
C PRO A 455 14.75 26.42 5.51
N TRP A 456 14.45 25.95 6.72
CA TRP A 456 15.17 24.84 7.36
C TRP A 456 14.63 23.49 6.89
N THR A 457 15.46 22.44 6.88
CA THR A 457 14.96 21.06 6.79
C THR A 457 14.71 20.47 8.16
N THR A 458 15.50 20.87 9.17
CA THR A 458 15.33 20.46 10.56
C THR A 458 15.88 21.49 11.56
N ALA A 459 15.40 21.46 12.81
CA ALA A 459 15.95 22.30 13.89
C ALA A 459 17.14 21.63 14.61
N VAL A 460 17.09 20.32 14.83
CA VAL A 460 18.21 19.51 15.33
C VAL A 460 18.53 18.42 14.32
N LYS A 461 19.70 18.50 13.69
CA LYS A 461 20.18 17.56 12.69
C LYS A 461 21.15 16.56 13.30
N ILE A 462 20.89 15.27 13.10
CA ILE A 462 21.73 14.17 13.56
C ILE A 462 22.42 13.52 12.37
N HIS A 463 23.74 13.58 12.32
CA HIS A 463 24.53 12.95 11.28
C HIS A 463 25.21 11.65 11.69
N CYS A 464 25.34 11.40 12.99
CA CYS A 464 26.05 10.24 13.50
C CYS A 464 25.21 9.44 14.50
N GLY A 465 25.40 8.12 14.49
CA GLY A 465 24.84 7.19 15.47
C GLY A 465 25.36 7.44 16.89
N SER A 466 24.88 6.63 17.84
CA SER A 466 25.24 6.74 19.28
C SER A 466 24.99 8.14 19.88
N THR A 467 24.07 8.91 19.28
CA THR A 467 23.68 10.23 19.76
C THR A 467 22.56 10.09 20.79
N THR A 468 22.72 10.76 21.94
CA THR A 468 21.75 10.75 23.05
C THR A 468 21.28 12.17 23.34
N LEU A 469 19.96 12.39 23.35
CA LEU A 469 19.33 13.62 23.77
C LEU A 469 18.39 13.34 24.95
N ARG A 470 18.58 13.98 26.10
CA ARG A 470 17.73 13.70 27.27
C ARG A 470 17.52 14.85 28.25
N ASN A 471 16.37 14.85 28.93
CA ASN A 471 16.03 15.73 30.06
C ASN A 471 15.95 17.25 29.74
N PHE A 472 15.58 17.66 28.53
CA PHE A 472 15.37 19.07 28.19
C PHE A 472 14.16 19.27 27.27
N ALA A 473 13.71 20.52 27.15
CA ALA A 473 12.62 20.89 26.25
C ALA A 473 13.13 21.49 24.94
N ILE A 474 12.38 21.29 23.85
CA ILE A 474 12.57 22.00 22.58
C ILE A 474 11.33 22.86 22.30
N ARG A 475 11.55 24.15 22.00
CA ARG A 475 10.51 25.17 21.77
C ARG A 475 10.88 26.06 20.58
N PHE A 476 9.89 26.83 20.11
CA PHE A 476 10.05 27.76 19.01
C PHE A 476 9.47 29.13 19.37
N ALA A 477 10.26 30.19 19.15
CA ALA A 477 9.85 31.58 19.34
C ALA A 477 9.13 32.13 18.10
N GLY A 478 8.06 31.44 17.68
CA GLY A 478 7.24 31.78 16.52
C GLY A 478 7.31 30.76 15.38
N PRO A 479 6.62 31.02 14.25
CA PRO A 479 6.62 30.13 13.10
C PRO A 479 8.01 29.99 12.46
N VAL A 480 8.26 28.85 11.84
CA VAL A 480 9.49 28.56 11.08
C VAL A 480 9.12 28.28 9.64
N ARG A 481 9.90 28.84 8.70
CA ARG A 481 9.83 28.49 7.27
C ARG A 481 10.61 27.20 7.05
N TRP A 482 9.93 26.20 6.51
CA TRP A 482 10.48 24.88 6.25
C TRP A 482 10.68 24.61 4.76
N ASN A 483 11.73 23.86 4.44
CA ASN A 483 11.95 23.36 3.09
C ASN A 483 11.17 22.05 2.88
N GLN A 484 10.08 22.13 2.12
CA GLN A 484 9.19 21.00 1.83
C GLN A 484 9.75 20.01 0.79
N LYS A 485 10.89 20.31 0.15
CA LYS A 485 11.51 19.41 -0.85
C LYS A 485 12.30 18.26 -0.23
N VAL A 486 12.35 18.21 1.10
CA VAL A 486 13.06 17.17 1.82
C VAL A 486 12.19 15.91 1.89
N ASN A 487 12.79 14.75 1.64
CA ASN A 487 12.07 13.48 1.66
C ASN A 487 11.45 13.27 3.03
N TYR A 488 10.17 12.86 3.03
CA TYR A 488 9.38 12.69 4.25
C TYR A 488 9.27 13.96 5.10
N GLY A 489 9.34 15.13 4.48
CA GLY A 489 9.01 16.41 5.10
C GLY A 489 10.01 16.93 6.15
N PRO A 490 9.83 18.18 6.59
CA PRO A 490 10.67 18.82 7.61
C PRO A 490 10.37 18.28 9.02
N ALA A 491 11.32 18.42 9.94
CA ALA A 491 11.17 17.92 11.31
C ALA A 491 11.86 18.77 12.39
N VAL A 492 11.37 18.71 13.62
CA VAL A 492 12.08 19.28 14.79
C VAL A 492 13.43 18.60 14.97
N ILE A 493 13.44 17.26 15.00
CA ILE A 493 14.66 16.44 15.01
C ILE A 493 14.72 15.63 13.72
N GLY A 494 15.82 15.69 12.97
CA GLY A 494 15.97 14.99 11.70
C GLY A 494 17.31 14.27 11.60
N SER A 495 17.29 13.02 11.10
CA SER A 495 18.52 12.40 10.58
C SER A 495 18.93 13.03 9.24
N THR A 496 20.15 12.74 8.77
CA THR A 496 20.68 13.20 7.47
C THR A 496 19.65 13.09 6.34
N ASP A 497 19.52 14.11 5.49
CA ASP A 497 18.52 14.16 4.41
C ASP A 497 19.07 14.20 2.98
N ASN A 498 18.15 14.10 2.00
CA ASN A 498 18.42 14.04 0.58
C ASN A 498 18.95 15.35 -0.04
N LEU A 499 19.03 16.44 0.74
CA LEU A 499 19.61 17.70 0.27
C LEU A 499 21.10 17.84 0.66
N GLU A 500 21.66 16.81 1.32
CA GLU A 500 23.04 16.75 1.76
C GLU A 500 23.78 15.58 1.09
N PRO A 501 25.12 15.63 1.02
CA PRO A 501 25.92 14.49 0.56
C PRO A 501 25.65 13.24 1.41
N ALA A 502 25.62 12.08 0.75
CA ALA A 502 25.52 10.81 1.45
C ALA A 502 26.67 10.65 2.45
N ARG A 503 26.35 10.17 3.66
CA ARG A 503 27.34 9.89 4.71
C ARG A 503 27.57 8.38 4.81
N SER A 504 28.82 7.99 5.05
CA SER A 504 29.25 6.59 5.15
C SER A 504 28.87 5.92 6.46
N ASP A 505 28.75 6.70 7.54
CA ASP A 505 28.53 6.16 8.88
C ASP A 505 27.05 5.82 9.11
N PRO A 506 26.73 4.62 9.62
CA PRO A 506 25.36 4.25 9.90
C PRO A 506 24.80 5.10 11.06
N THR A 507 23.63 5.69 10.87
CA THR A 507 22.93 6.40 11.93
C THR A 507 22.09 5.41 12.74
N ILE A 508 22.71 4.75 13.72
CA ILE A 508 22.07 3.74 14.59
C ILE A 508 22.38 3.98 16.07
N GLY A 509 21.56 3.41 16.95
CA GLY A 509 21.73 3.57 18.40
C GLY A 509 21.32 4.96 18.90
N LEU A 510 20.34 5.59 18.25
CA LEU A 510 19.83 6.89 18.69
C LEU A 510 19.01 6.75 19.97
N THR A 511 19.20 7.66 20.93
CA THR A 511 18.50 7.63 22.21
C THR A 511 17.86 8.98 22.52
N PHE A 512 16.54 8.98 22.69
CA PHE A 512 15.75 10.15 23.08
C PHE A 512 15.00 9.84 24.38
N GLU A 513 15.36 10.49 25.48
CA GLU A 513 14.82 10.17 26.80
C GLU A 513 14.30 11.38 27.54
N ARG A 514 13.05 11.33 28.01
CA ARG A 514 12.44 12.38 28.84
C ARG A 514 12.60 13.77 28.20
N LEU A 515 12.45 13.83 26.88
CA LEU A 515 12.39 15.09 26.15
C LEU A 515 10.99 15.65 26.21
N ASP A 516 10.89 16.97 26.24
CA ASP A 516 9.62 17.68 26.04
C ASP A 516 9.68 18.40 24.69
N LEU A 517 9.04 17.83 23.68
CA LEU A 517 9.14 18.27 22.29
C LEU A 517 7.86 18.98 21.86
N ALA A 518 8.00 20.22 21.38
CA ALA A 518 6.92 20.96 20.74
C ALA A 518 7.30 21.36 19.31
N SER A 519 6.40 21.12 18.35
CA SER A 519 6.49 21.71 17.01
C SER A 519 6.24 23.22 17.07
N PRO A 520 6.74 24.01 16.09
CA PRO A 520 6.42 25.44 16.02
C PRO A 520 4.91 25.67 15.83
N PRO A 521 4.40 26.86 16.18
CA PRO A 521 3.06 27.28 15.78
C PRO A 521 2.93 27.31 14.23
N PRO A 522 1.70 27.18 13.69
CA PRO A 522 1.46 27.26 12.26
C PRO A 522 1.89 28.62 11.70
N SER A 523 2.14 28.67 10.39
CA SER A 523 2.44 29.90 9.68
C SER A 523 1.22 30.85 9.59
N GLY A 524 0.00 30.30 9.67
CA GLY A 524 -1.25 31.03 9.55
C GLY A 524 -1.62 31.32 8.08
N THR A 525 -1.03 30.60 7.14
CA THR A 525 -1.26 30.78 5.69
C THR A 525 -2.47 30.00 5.19
N THR A 526 -2.86 28.95 5.90
CA THR A 526 -4.08 28.17 5.63
C THR A 526 -4.86 27.94 6.92
N GLU A 527 -6.14 27.58 6.79
CA GLU A 527 -7.00 27.27 7.94
C GLU A 527 -6.48 26.07 8.76
N TRP A 528 -5.97 25.05 8.06
CA TRP A 528 -5.37 23.86 8.64
C TRP A 528 -4.02 23.58 7.98
N GLU A 529 -2.96 23.52 8.78
CA GLU A 529 -1.60 23.19 8.33
C GLU A 529 -1.15 21.83 8.86
N GLU A 530 -0.37 21.05 8.11
CA GLU A 530 0.27 19.85 8.67
C GLU A 530 1.28 20.30 9.75
N ALA A 531 1.16 19.76 10.95
CA ALA A 531 2.12 20.00 12.02
C ALA A 531 3.48 19.44 11.61
N VAL A 532 4.54 20.22 11.78
CA VAL A 532 5.92 19.78 11.54
C VAL A 532 6.18 18.50 12.33
N ARG A 533 6.81 17.51 11.69
CA ARG A 533 7.16 16.23 12.32
C ARG A 533 8.01 16.50 13.56
N LEU A 534 7.72 15.80 14.65
CA LEU A 534 8.58 15.87 15.83
C LEU A 534 9.93 15.20 15.53
N MET A 535 9.91 14.09 14.80
CA MET A 535 11.12 13.41 14.37
C MET A 535 10.98 12.85 12.95
N ARG A 536 12.01 13.04 12.11
CA ARG A 536 12.19 12.34 10.81
C ARG A 536 13.48 11.55 10.85
N LEU A 537 13.34 10.23 10.97
CA LEU A 537 14.41 9.26 11.21
C LEU A 537 14.56 8.29 10.02
N ASN A 538 14.39 8.78 8.80
CA ASN A 538 14.33 7.99 7.57
C ASN A 538 15.67 7.40 7.11
N THR A 539 16.78 7.95 7.60
CA THR A 539 18.13 7.43 7.36
C THR A 539 18.72 6.75 8.60
N ALA A 540 17.98 6.75 9.72
CA ALA A 540 18.37 6.04 10.92
C ALA A 540 17.84 4.59 10.90
N GLN A 541 18.64 3.64 11.37
CA GLN A 541 18.30 2.20 11.33
C GLN A 541 18.15 1.60 12.73
N GLY A 542 17.79 2.39 13.74
CA GLY A 542 17.45 1.86 15.06
C GLY A 542 17.77 2.80 16.23
N GLY A 543 17.01 2.64 17.30
CA GLY A 543 17.11 3.48 18.49
C GLY A 543 15.93 3.35 19.45
N ARG A 544 15.84 4.27 20.41
CA ARG A 544 14.77 4.31 21.42
C ARG A 544 14.27 5.73 21.69
N ILE A 545 12.97 5.84 21.92
CA ILE A 545 12.27 7.07 22.31
C ILE A 545 11.44 6.73 23.57
N THR A 546 11.85 7.27 24.72
CA THR A 546 11.35 6.81 26.01
C THR A 546 10.98 7.97 26.95
N GLY A 547 9.78 7.92 27.51
CA GLY A 547 9.33 8.87 28.53
C GLY A 547 9.20 10.31 28.03
N CYS A 548 9.07 10.53 26.72
CA CYS A 548 9.00 11.87 26.13
C CYS A 548 7.56 12.43 26.18
N THR A 549 7.45 13.74 26.33
CA THR A 549 6.21 14.50 26.09
C THR A 549 6.25 15.07 24.68
N LEU A 550 5.20 14.82 23.89
CA LEU A 550 5.16 15.06 22.45
C LEU A 550 3.96 15.97 22.11
N PHE A 551 4.23 17.15 21.56
CA PHE A 551 3.21 18.10 21.12
C PHE A 551 3.51 18.62 19.70
N GLY A 552 3.02 17.94 18.67
CA GLY A 552 3.44 18.20 17.31
C GLY A 552 3.05 17.14 16.30
N GLY A 553 3.67 17.19 15.13
CA GLY A 553 3.49 16.20 14.07
C GLY A 553 4.04 14.82 14.45
N MET A 554 3.92 13.88 13.52
CA MET A 554 4.34 12.49 13.71
C MET A 554 5.86 12.33 13.99
N ILE A 555 6.20 11.18 14.56
CA ILE A 555 7.54 10.59 14.53
C ILE A 555 7.55 9.58 13.37
N GLU A 556 8.37 9.81 12.36
CA GLU A 556 8.47 8.98 11.16
C GLU A 556 9.83 8.27 11.08
N PHE A 557 9.84 6.95 10.95
CA PHE A 557 11.05 6.11 11.01
C PHE A 557 10.97 4.87 10.10
N PHE A 558 12.13 4.24 9.88
CA PHE A 558 12.31 3.13 8.94
C PHE A 558 13.10 1.99 9.60
N GLY A 559 12.86 0.75 9.18
CA GLY A 559 13.62 -0.42 9.66
C GLY A 559 13.49 -0.66 11.16
N GLY A 560 14.57 -1.09 11.79
CA GLY A 560 14.66 -1.35 13.23
C GLY A 560 16.03 -1.89 13.66
N PRO A 561 16.20 -2.27 14.93
CA PRO A 561 15.17 -2.30 15.98
C PRO A 561 14.81 -0.90 16.52
N TRP A 562 13.53 -0.68 16.83
CA TRP A 562 13.04 0.57 17.42
C TRP A 562 12.18 0.33 18.66
N GLN A 563 12.32 1.20 19.65
CA GLN A 563 11.52 1.18 20.88
C GLN A 563 10.84 2.52 21.15
N PHE A 564 9.53 2.49 21.38
CA PHE A 564 8.70 3.63 21.79
C PHE A 564 8.03 3.29 23.11
N VAL A 565 8.56 3.79 24.22
CA VAL A 565 8.19 3.34 25.56
C VAL A 565 7.75 4.50 26.44
N ASP A 566 6.56 4.40 27.03
CA ASP A 566 6.05 5.32 28.06
C ASP A 566 6.01 6.80 27.63
N ASN A 567 5.79 7.09 26.35
CA ASN A 567 5.68 8.46 25.85
C ASN A 567 4.26 9.01 26.01
N LEU A 568 4.14 10.33 26.21
CA LEU A 568 2.88 11.06 26.28
C LEU A 568 2.71 11.96 25.06
N SER A 569 1.76 11.65 24.19
CA SER A 569 1.33 12.54 23.10
C SER A 569 0.16 13.42 23.53
N GLN A 570 0.35 14.73 23.38
CA GLN A 570 -0.58 15.80 23.74
C GLN A 570 -1.32 16.39 22.52
N GLY A 571 -1.18 15.77 21.34
CA GLY A 571 -1.76 16.26 20.09
C GLY A 571 -0.84 17.23 19.34
N THR A 572 -1.41 18.14 18.57
CA THR A 572 -0.67 19.12 17.74
C THR A 572 -0.99 20.57 18.15
N PRO A 573 -0.20 21.57 17.72
CA PRO A 573 -0.57 22.98 17.86
C PRO A 573 -1.96 23.29 17.27
N SER A 574 -2.68 24.26 17.86
CA SER A 574 -3.98 24.71 17.33
C SER A 574 -3.85 25.17 15.88
N GLY A 575 -4.85 24.87 15.04
CA GLY A 575 -4.82 25.17 13.60
C GLY A 575 -3.93 24.23 12.78
N THR A 576 -3.44 23.13 13.38
CA THR A 576 -2.65 22.12 12.66
C THR A 576 -3.24 20.72 12.78
N PHE A 577 -2.78 19.79 11.94
CA PHE A 577 -3.11 18.38 12.06
C PHE A 577 -1.89 17.47 11.91
N SER A 578 -1.98 16.24 12.41
CA SER A 578 -1.00 15.18 12.17
C SER A 578 -1.68 13.90 11.70
N HIS A 579 -1.08 13.25 10.71
CA HIS A 579 -1.53 11.94 10.23
C HIS A 579 -1.33 10.84 11.27
N GLY A 580 -0.38 10.97 12.20
CA GLY A 580 -0.07 9.93 13.18
C GLY A 580 0.73 10.46 14.36
N VAL A 581 0.92 9.64 15.40
CA VAL A 581 1.91 9.89 16.45
C VAL A 581 3.20 9.13 16.13
N VAL A 582 3.10 7.83 15.85
CA VAL A 582 4.21 6.93 15.51
C VAL A 582 3.96 6.33 14.13
N VAL A 583 4.88 6.55 13.20
CA VAL A 583 4.75 6.11 11.79
C VAL A 583 6.02 5.38 11.36
N GLY A 584 5.90 4.09 11.12
CA GLY A 584 7.00 3.21 10.73
C GLY A 584 6.84 2.64 9.33
N HIS A 585 7.95 2.49 8.61
CA HIS A 585 7.97 1.87 7.28
C HIS A 585 8.98 0.72 7.27
N PHE A 586 8.59 -0.44 6.71
CA PHE A 586 9.48 -1.59 6.54
C PHE A 586 10.14 -2.06 7.85
N VAL A 587 9.34 -2.16 8.91
CA VAL A 587 9.88 -2.28 10.28
C VAL A 587 10.24 -3.71 10.65
N HIS A 588 11.20 -3.86 11.56
CA HIS A 588 11.44 -5.12 12.25
C HIS A 588 11.81 -4.86 13.71
N ASP A 589 11.47 -5.79 14.59
CA ASP A 589 11.77 -5.74 16.02
C ASP A 589 11.31 -4.42 16.67
N LEU A 590 10.10 -3.99 16.28
CA LEU A 590 9.47 -2.76 16.77
C LEU A 590 8.71 -3.04 18.06
N LEU A 591 9.04 -2.27 19.11
CA LEU A 591 8.30 -2.24 20.37
C LEU A 591 7.60 -0.89 20.56
N VAL A 592 6.27 -0.90 20.69
CA VAL A 592 5.45 0.27 21.07
C VAL A 592 4.70 -0.07 22.35
N ARG A 593 5.18 0.42 23.49
CA ARG A 593 4.69 0.03 24.81
C ARG A 593 4.37 1.17 25.76
N GLY A 594 3.25 1.05 26.48
CA GLY A 594 2.96 1.92 27.62
C GLY A 594 2.72 3.39 27.25
N ASN A 595 2.64 3.71 25.94
CA ASN A 595 2.46 5.08 25.49
C ASN A 595 1.02 5.52 25.74
N ARG A 596 0.87 6.82 26.02
CA ARG A 596 -0.43 7.48 26.14
C ARG A 596 -0.58 8.53 25.07
N ALA A 597 -1.64 8.44 24.28
CA ALA A 597 -2.04 9.51 23.37
C ALA A 597 -3.36 10.10 23.86
N LYS A 598 -3.31 11.39 24.25
CA LYS A 598 -4.47 12.15 24.69
C LYS A 598 -4.28 13.61 24.33
N PRO A 599 -4.88 14.08 23.21
CA PRO A 599 -4.84 15.48 22.84
C PRO A 599 -5.34 16.39 23.98
N ILE A 600 -4.60 17.46 24.27
CA ILE A 600 -4.97 18.43 25.32
C ILE A 600 -6.08 19.36 24.83
N ALA A 601 -6.73 20.05 25.76
CA ALA A 601 -7.74 21.06 25.40
C ALA A 601 -7.12 22.13 24.48
N ARG A 602 -7.77 22.39 23.34
CA ARG A 602 -7.33 23.33 22.27
C ARG A 602 -6.09 22.90 21.47
N SER A 603 -5.77 21.61 21.43
CA SER A 603 -4.85 21.09 20.41
C SER A 603 -5.48 21.13 19.02
N GLY A 604 -4.66 21.00 17.98
CA GLY A 604 -5.11 20.64 16.66
C GLY A 604 -5.52 19.16 16.55
N LYS A 605 -5.62 18.65 15.32
CA LYS A 605 -6.16 17.31 15.04
C LYS A 605 -5.07 16.24 14.99
N THR A 606 -5.28 15.12 15.68
CA THR A 606 -4.47 13.91 15.50
C THR A 606 -5.34 12.78 14.97
N TRP A 607 -5.04 12.31 13.76
CA TRP A 607 -5.86 11.29 13.09
C TRP A 607 -5.55 9.89 13.60
N ARG A 608 -4.27 9.51 13.74
CA ARG A 608 -3.88 8.15 14.12
C ARG A 608 -2.91 8.13 15.28
N PHE A 609 -2.89 7.02 16.02
CA PHE A 609 -1.85 6.75 17.00
C PHE A 609 -0.64 6.07 16.33
N LEU A 610 -0.87 4.94 15.66
CA LEU A 610 0.18 4.12 15.06
C LEU A 610 -0.13 3.79 13.60
N ILE A 611 0.86 3.96 12.73
CA ILE A 611 0.83 3.53 11.34
C ILE A 611 2.08 2.72 11.06
N VAL A 612 1.94 1.53 10.47
CA VAL A 612 3.07 0.73 10.00
C VAL A 612 2.81 0.26 8.57
N THR A 613 3.68 0.58 7.61
CA THR A 613 3.44 0.28 6.19
C THR A 613 4.57 -0.52 5.55
N GLY A 614 4.28 -1.11 4.39
CA GLY A 614 5.20 -1.91 3.59
C GLY A 614 5.26 -3.36 4.07
N TYR A 615 5.92 -3.60 5.20
CA TYR A 615 5.97 -4.88 5.89
C TYR A 615 6.40 -4.71 7.36
N GLY A 616 6.25 -5.77 8.16
CA GLY A 616 6.64 -5.77 9.57
C GLY A 616 7.11 -7.14 10.05
N ARG A 617 8.16 -7.20 10.86
CA ARG A 617 8.67 -8.45 11.46
C ARG A 617 8.79 -8.31 12.97
N THR A 618 8.12 -9.16 13.74
CA THR A 618 8.19 -9.09 15.22
C THR A 618 7.79 -7.69 15.73
N VAL A 619 6.61 -7.23 15.31
CA VAL A 619 6.04 -5.95 15.77
C VAL A 619 5.20 -6.20 17.02
N LEU A 620 5.55 -5.54 18.13
CA LEU A 620 4.83 -5.65 19.41
C LEU A 620 4.25 -4.29 19.82
N VAL A 621 2.93 -4.21 19.91
CA VAL A 621 2.17 -3.04 20.34
C VAL A 621 1.42 -3.40 21.61
N GLU A 622 1.95 -3.01 22.77
CA GLU A 622 1.42 -3.49 24.06
C GLU A 622 1.11 -2.41 25.10
N ASN A 623 0.01 -2.58 25.81
CA ASN A 623 -0.35 -1.77 26.98
C ASN A 623 -0.40 -0.24 26.71
N ASN A 624 -0.73 0.18 25.48
CA ASN A 624 -0.90 1.61 25.15
C ASN A 624 -2.31 2.09 25.49
N THR A 625 -2.47 3.38 25.81
CA THR A 625 -3.77 4.02 26.06
C THR A 625 -3.98 5.18 25.08
N VAL A 626 -5.03 5.09 24.27
CA VAL A 626 -5.35 6.08 23.23
C VAL A 626 -6.75 6.62 23.44
N GLU A 627 -6.85 7.92 23.71
CA GLU A 627 -8.09 8.65 23.95
C GLU A 627 -8.09 9.92 23.11
N GLY A 628 -9.22 10.33 22.53
CA GLY A 628 -9.30 11.62 21.82
C GLY A 628 -8.61 11.65 20.44
N VAL A 629 -7.99 10.56 20.00
CA VAL A 629 -7.41 10.37 18.64
C VAL A 629 -8.45 9.73 17.71
N GLY A 630 -8.29 9.89 16.39
CA GLY A 630 -9.24 9.41 15.38
C GLY A 630 -10.23 10.48 14.95
N PRO A 631 -10.99 10.26 13.86
CA PRO A 631 -12.11 11.13 13.49
C PRO A 631 -13.09 11.35 14.66
N ARG A 632 -13.67 12.54 14.73
CA ARG A 632 -14.68 12.93 15.71
C ARG A 632 -15.88 13.53 14.98
N ASP A 633 -17.07 13.35 15.54
CA ASP A 633 -18.32 13.86 14.96
C ASP A 633 -18.37 15.39 14.93
N ASP A 634 -17.59 16.06 15.79
CA ASP A 634 -17.47 17.50 15.93
C ASP A 634 -16.19 18.09 15.32
N ASP A 635 -15.46 17.31 14.50
CA ASP A 635 -14.31 17.81 13.76
C ASP A 635 -14.71 18.95 12.81
N THR A 636 -13.98 20.06 12.86
CA THR A 636 -14.14 21.19 11.93
C THR A 636 -13.22 21.10 10.72
N ILE A 637 -12.20 20.24 10.77
CA ILE A 637 -11.33 19.91 9.64
C ILE A 637 -12.06 18.98 8.67
N PRO A 638 -11.93 19.15 7.34
CA PRO A 638 -12.45 18.19 6.38
C PRO A 638 -11.92 16.78 6.65
N SER A 639 -12.78 15.78 6.46
CA SER A 639 -12.40 14.39 6.62
C SER A 639 -11.22 14.05 5.69
N HIS A 640 -10.07 13.72 6.27
CA HIS A 640 -9.04 12.97 5.57
C HIS A 640 -9.49 11.51 5.54
N ASN A 641 -9.22 10.77 4.46
CA ASN A 641 -9.47 9.32 4.37
C ASN A 641 -8.57 8.57 5.38
N ALA A 642 -8.92 8.69 6.66
CA ALA A 642 -8.14 8.28 7.81
C ALA A 642 -9.03 7.88 9.00
N PRO A 643 -9.93 6.90 8.82
CA PRO A 643 -10.76 6.43 9.91
C PRO A 643 -9.97 5.74 11.02
N GLU A 644 -8.79 5.20 10.73
CA GLU A 644 -8.09 4.22 11.56
C GLU A 644 -7.24 4.85 12.66
N ILE A 645 -7.31 4.37 13.90
CA ILE A 645 -6.45 4.83 15.00
C ILE A 645 -5.13 4.05 15.03
N ILE A 646 -5.20 2.73 14.81
CA ILE A 646 -4.04 1.86 14.58
C ILE A 646 -4.20 1.22 13.21
N LEU A 647 -3.19 1.40 12.36
CA LEU A 647 -3.22 0.96 10.96
C LEU A 647 -1.94 0.20 10.59
N THR A 648 -2.11 -0.92 9.90
CA THR A 648 -1.03 -1.54 9.11
C THR A 648 -1.38 -1.57 7.64
N GLU A 649 -0.38 -1.53 6.74
CA GLU A 649 -0.64 -1.60 5.30
C GLU A 649 0.43 -2.43 4.58
N SER A 650 0.03 -3.54 3.95
CA SER A 650 0.90 -4.33 3.07
C SER A 650 0.10 -4.99 1.95
N TYR A 651 0.13 -4.41 0.74
CA TYR A 651 -0.75 -4.80 -0.36
C TYR A 651 -0.04 -5.47 -1.54
N ARG A 652 1.27 -5.69 -1.45
CA ARG A 652 2.07 -6.13 -2.59
C ARG A 652 2.20 -7.64 -2.66
N LEU A 653 2.07 -8.17 -3.87
CA LEU A 653 2.34 -9.56 -4.21
C LEU A 653 3.48 -9.63 -5.22
N ASN A 654 4.31 -10.65 -5.08
CA ASN A 654 5.37 -10.97 -6.03
C ASN A 654 4.91 -12.01 -7.05
N PHE A 655 4.12 -12.98 -6.61
CA PHE A 655 3.63 -14.09 -7.43
C PHE A 655 2.31 -14.62 -6.90
N GLU A 656 1.46 -15.12 -7.79
CA GLU A 656 0.36 -16.02 -7.45
C GLU A 656 0.12 -16.98 -8.61
N GLY A 657 -0.17 -18.24 -8.32
CA GLY A 657 -0.40 -19.27 -9.33
C GLY A 657 0.18 -20.62 -8.92
N ARG A 658 0.23 -21.55 -9.87
CA ARG A 658 0.83 -22.87 -9.68
C ARG A 658 2.36 -22.78 -9.69
N PRO A 659 3.07 -23.41 -8.75
CA PRO A 659 4.51 -23.61 -8.85
C PRO A 659 4.89 -24.31 -10.17
N SER A 660 5.93 -23.83 -10.85
CA SER A 660 6.39 -24.47 -12.09
C SER A 660 7.15 -25.78 -11.81
N ALA A 661 7.84 -25.84 -10.67
CA ALA A 661 8.39 -27.09 -10.12
C ALA A 661 8.58 -27.00 -8.60
N VAL A 662 8.57 -28.16 -7.95
CA VAL A 662 8.89 -28.32 -6.54
C VAL A 662 9.80 -29.54 -6.40
N SER A 663 10.86 -29.47 -5.59
CA SER A 663 11.71 -30.64 -5.32
C SER A 663 10.93 -31.76 -4.63
N SER A 664 11.42 -32.99 -4.72
CA SER A 664 10.78 -34.15 -4.10
C SER A 664 10.60 -34.05 -2.58
N ASP A 665 11.47 -33.29 -1.90
CA ASP A 665 11.38 -33.02 -0.47
C ASP A 665 10.55 -31.77 -0.12
N GLY A 666 9.98 -31.09 -1.13
CA GLY A 666 9.13 -29.92 -0.97
C GLY A 666 9.88 -28.62 -0.63
N ARG A 667 11.22 -28.62 -0.52
CA ARG A 667 11.98 -27.46 0.00
C ARG A 667 12.44 -26.48 -1.07
N LEU A 668 12.65 -26.93 -2.29
CA LEU A 668 12.95 -26.04 -3.42
C LEU A 668 11.67 -25.74 -4.16
N LEU A 669 11.42 -24.45 -4.31
CA LEU A 669 10.29 -23.91 -5.05
C LEU A 669 10.82 -23.21 -6.29
N THR A 670 10.32 -23.61 -7.46
CA THR A 670 10.49 -22.88 -8.71
C THR A 670 9.14 -22.32 -9.17
N ILE A 671 9.14 -21.06 -9.57
CA ILE A 671 7.97 -20.37 -10.12
C ILE A 671 8.19 -19.99 -11.58
N SER A 672 7.10 -19.73 -12.31
CA SER A 672 7.19 -19.10 -13.63
C SER A 672 7.67 -17.64 -13.51
N PRO A 673 8.19 -17.03 -14.58
CA PRO A 673 8.50 -15.60 -14.58
C PRO A 673 7.34 -14.77 -14.04
N VAL A 674 7.65 -13.85 -13.13
CA VAL A 674 6.66 -13.10 -12.36
C VAL A 674 6.23 -11.82 -13.08
N PHE A 675 4.95 -11.46 -12.98
CA PHE A 675 4.51 -10.09 -13.28
C PHE A 675 4.99 -9.09 -12.22
N GLY A 676 5.23 -9.55 -11.00
CA GLY A 676 5.71 -8.72 -9.89
C GLY A 676 7.21 -8.54 -9.82
N GLY A 677 7.66 -7.82 -8.79
CA GLY A 677 9.08 -7.82 -8.44
C GLY A 677 9.53 -9.22 -7.96
N PRO A 678 10.83 -9.56 -8.07
CA PRO A 678 11.32 -10.84 -7.57
C PRO A 678 11.03 -10.97 -6.07
N PRO A 679 10.54 -12.13 -5.60
CA PRO A 679 10.51 -12.46 -4.17
C PRO A 679 11.88 -12.30 -3.50
N GLU A 680 11.87 -11.88 -2.24
CA GLU A 680 13.07 -11.66 -1.43
C GLU A 680 13.17 -12.70 -0.29
N ILE A 681 14.34 -12.81 0.33
CA ILE A 681 14.54 -13.56 1.58
C ILE A 681 13.58 -12.99 2.63
N GLY A 682 12.91 -13.90 3.33
CA GLY A 682 11.86 -13.58 4.26
C GLY A 682 10.47 -13.50 3.62
N SER A 683 10.33 -13.32 2.30
CA SER A 683 9.01 -13.39 1.64
C SER A 683 8.28 -14.69 2.00
N ILE A 684 6.97 -14.59 2.10
CA ILE A 684 6.09 -15.65 2.59
C ILE A 684 5.41 -16.33 1.41
N VAL A 685 5.57 -17.66 1.35
CA VAL A 685 4.87 -18.54 0.41
C VAL A 685 3.59 -19.03 1.09
N SER A 686 2.46 -18.44 0.70
CA SER A 686 1.12 -18.81 1.15
C SER A 686 0.59 -19.98 0.34
N VAL A 687 0.08 -21.03 1.00
CA VAL A 687 -0.64 -22.13 0.35
C VAL A 687 -2.10 -21.71 0.19
N LEU A 688 -2.53 -21.42 -1.04
CA LEU A 688 -3.89 -20.95 -1.31
C LEU A 688 -4.87 -22.09 -1.63
N ALA A 689 -4.38 -23.20 -2.19
CA ALA A 689 -5.20 -24.36 -2.54
C ALA A 689 -4.51 -25.67 -2.14
N GLY A 690 -5.32 -26.71 -1.88
CA GLY A 690 -4.89 -28.01 -1.36
C GLY A 690 -5.43 -28.29 0.04
N THR A 691 -5.11 -29.46 0.59
CA THR A 691 -5.59 -29.90 1.93
C THR A 691 -5.07 -29.05 3.08
N ARG A 692 -3.95 -28.33 2.86
CA ARG A 692 -3.30 -27.44 3.83
C ARG A 692 -3.40 -25.96 3.42
N ALA A 693 -4.43 -25.60 2.65
CA ALA A 693 -4.72 -24.22 2.31
C ALA A 693 -4.88 -23.36 3.58
N GLY A 694 -4.26 -22.17 3.57
CA GLY A 694 -4.18 -21.28 4.71
C GLY A 694 -2.94 -21.45 5.61
N GLU A 695 -2.03 -22.35 5.25
CA GLU A 695 -0.67 -22.40 5.79
C GLU A 695 0.30 -21.53 4.97
N TRP A 696 1.49 -21.30 5.54
CA TRP A 696 2.54 -20.56 4.85
C TRP A 696 3.95 -21.09 5.18
N ARG A 697 4.92 -20.70 4.36
CA ARG A 697 6.37 -21.00 4.48
C ARG A 697 7.18 -19.73 4.27
N THR A 698 8.42 -19.71 4.72
CA THR A 698 9.33 -18.57 4.53
C THR A 698 10.40 -18.91 3.50
N ILE A 699 10.68 -17.97 2.58
CA ILE A 699 11.86 -18.06 1.71
C ILE A 699 13.10 -17.78 2.56
N THR A 700 13.98 -18.78 2.66
CA THR A 700 15.23 -18.67 3.43
C THR A 700 16.43 -18.35 2.55
N GLN A 701 16.45 -18.79 1.29
CA GLN A 701 17.53 -18.46 0.35
C GLN A 701 16.99 -18.21 -1.05
N HIS A 702 17.65 -17.28 -1.74
CA HIS A 702 17.50 -17.02 -3.16
C HIS A 702 18.56 -17.80 -3.94
N LEU A 703 18.15 -18.70 -4.83
CA LEU A 703 19.06 -19.51 -5.64
C LEU A 703 19.23 -18.95 -7.05
N SER A 704 18.14 -18.47 -7.65
CA SER A 704 18.06 -17.82 -8.94
C SER A 704 16.80 -16.96 -9.01
N PRO A 705 16.59 -16.09 -10.02
CA PRO A 705 15.40 -15.23 -10.14
C PRO A 705 14.04 -15.93 -10.04
N THR A 706 13.98 -17.26 -10.17
CA THR A 706 12.75 -18.04 -10.08
C THR A 706 12.83 -19.22 -9.11
N THR A 707 13.97 -19.46 -8.45
CA THR A 707 14.16 -20.63 -7.57
C THR A 707 14.58 -20.24 -6.17
N TYR A 708 13.88 -20.82 -5.18
CA TYR A 708 13.95 -20.44 -3.77
C TYR A 708 14.03 -21.66 -2.87
N LEU A 709 14.73 -21.52 -1.74
CA LEU A 709 14.74 -22.51 -0.66
C LEU A 709 13.76 -22.09 0.44
N LEU A 710 12.90 -23.00 0.86
CA LEU A 710 11.90 -22.79 1.92
C LEU A 710 12.40 -23.28 3.28
N ASP A 711 11.95 -22.61 4.35
CA ASP A 711 12.19 -22.99 5.75
C ASP A 711 11.67 -24.41 6.08
N SER A 712 10.57 -24.80 5.45
CA SER A 712 9.93 -26.10 5.60
C SER A 712 9.25 -26.55 4.30
N PRO A 713 9.02 -27.86 4.11
CA PRO A 713 8.45 -28.40 2.89
C PRO A 713 7.08 -27.82 2.54
N LEU A 714 6.89 -27.50 1.26
CA LEU A 714 5.59 -27.24 0.68
C LEU A 714 4.76 -28.55 0.67
N PRO A 715 3.45 -28.51 0.99
CA PRO A 715 2.58 -29.67 0.85
C PRO A 715 2.58 -30.20 -0.58
N SER A 716 2.61 -31.53 -0.76
CA SER A 716 2.71 -32.16 -2.08
C SER A 716 1.51 -31.91 -2.99
N ASP A 717 0.37 -31.54 -2.41
CA ASP A 717 -0.89 -31.22 -3.08
C ASP A 717 -1.17 -29.70 -3.18
N ALA A 718 -0.19 -28.86 -2.81
CA ALA A 718 -0.30 -27.40 -2.95
C ALA A 718 -0.33 -27.01 -4.44
N SER A 719 -1.53 -26.85 -4.99
CA SER A 719 -1.74 -26.57 -6.41
C SER A 719 -1.68 -25.09 -6.76
N VAL A 720 -1.89 -24.20 -5.79
CA VAL A 720 -1.80 -22.75 -5.95
C VAL A 720 -1.11 -22.15 -4.73
N ILE A 721 -0.14 -21.29 -4.98
CA ILE A 721 0.55 -20.50 -3.96
C ILE A 721 0.45 -19.00 -4.28
N SER A 722 0.71 -18.18 -3.27
CA SER A 722 1.01 -16.76 -3.43
C SER A 722 2.31 -16.42 -2.68
N ILE A 723 3.11 -15.50 -3.21
CA ILE A 723 4.35 -15.05 -2.59
C ILE A 723 4.28 -13.55 -2.34
N SER A 724 4.50 -13.14 -1.09
CA SER A 724 4.46 -11.73 -0.70
C SER A 724 5.36 -11.39 0.48
N GLY A 725 5.76 -10.12 0.58
CA GLY A 725 6.17 -9.53 1.86
C GLY A 725 4.93 -9.23 2.73
N GLY A 726 5.10 -9.09 4.03
CA GLY A 726 3.97 -8.79 4.92
C GLY A 726 4.34 -8.65 6.38
N PHE A 727 3.32 -8.58 7.23
CA PHE A 727 3.47 -8.56 8.68
C PHE A 727 3.56 -9.97 9.23
N VAL A 728 4.72 -10.36 9.76
CA VAL A 728 4.94 -11.69 10.35
C VAL A 728 5.16 -11.56 11.85
N ASN A 729 4.43 -12.36 12.62
CA ASN A 729 4.48 -12.39 14.09
C ASN A 729 4.18 -11.02 14.73
N MET A 730 3.21 -10.29 14.18
CA MET A 730 2.69 -9.07 14.79
C MET A 730 1.82 -9.39 16.02
N ARG A 731 2.00 -8.64 17.10
CA ARG A 731 1.26 -8.77 18.35
C ARG A 731 0.69 -7.42 18.79
N VAL A 732 -0.62 -7.35 19.01
CA VAL A 732 -1.34 -6.19 19.55
C VAL A 732 -2.03 -6.62 20.84
N GLU A 733 -1.46 -6.24 21.99
CA GLU A 733 -1.80 -6.86 23.27
C GLU A 733 -2.11 -5.84 24.39
N GLY A 734 -3.22 -6.02 25.10
CA GLY A 734 -3.53 -5.23 26.31
C GLY A 734 -3.77 -3.73 26.08
N ASN A 735 -3.95 -3.28 24.84
CA ASN A 735 -4.14 -1.86 24.53
C ASN A 735 -5.56 -1.42 24.89
N THR A 736 -5.71 -0.14 25.22
CA THR A 736 -7.00 0.54 25.36
C THR A 736 -7.12 1.63 24.32
N VAL A 737 -8.15 1.56 23.46
CA VAL A 737 -8.44 2.58 22.45
C VAL A 737 -9.88 3.03 22.60
N ASP A 738 -10.08 4.33 22.80
CA ASP A 738 -11.38 4.96 22.94
C ASP A 738 -11.71 5.85 21.74
N ALA A 739 -12.54 5.32 20.86
CA ALA A 739 -13.04 5.96 19.66
C ALA A 739 -14.43 6.61 19.85
N ARG A 740 -15.01 6.60 21.06
CA ARG A 740 -16.32 7.22 21.32
C ARG A 740 -16.33 8.71 20.92
N GLY A 741 -17.46 9.17 20.40
CA GLY A 741 -17.60 10.51 19.81
C GLY A 741 -17.10 10.64 18.38
N GLY A 742 -16.72 9.52 17.71
CA GLY A 742 -16.41 9.50 16.28
C GLY A 742 -17.05 8.32 15.57
N LYS A 743 -18.19 8.52 14.89
CA LYS A 743 -18.91 7.45 14.18
C LYS A 743 -18.14 6.89 12.98
N LEU A 744 -17.17 7.62 12.48
CA LEU A 744 -16.30 7.20 11.37
C LEU A 744 -14.97 6.60 11.84
N ALA A 745 -14.67 6.62 13.14
CA ALA A 745 -13.38 6.15 13.65
C ALA A 745 -13.33 4.62 13.76
N TYR A 746 -12.19 4.04 13.43
CA TYR A 746 -11.89 2.61 13.56
C TYR A 746 -10.75 2.40 14.55
N CYS A 747 -10.91 1.52 15.54
CA CYS A 747 -9.87 1.36 16.57
C CYS A 747 -8.62 0.66 16.02
N LEU A 748 -8.81 -0.43 15.27
CA LEU A 748 -7.72 -1.24 14.74
C LEU A 748 -8.04 -1.76 13.34
N VAL A 749 -7.16 -1.47 12.38
CA VAL A 749 -7.33 -1.84 10.98
C VAL A 749 -6.06 -2.53 10.48
N LEU A 750 -6.18 -3.82 10.15
CA LEU A 750 -5.09 -4.67 9.68
C LEU A 750 -5.41 -5.22 8.27
N PRO A 751 -5.33 -4.39 7.23
CA PRO A 751 -5.51 -4.79 5.85
C PRO A 751 -4.19 -5.26 5.23
N GLY A 752 -4.28 -6.29 4.40
CA GLY A 752 -3.18 -6.76 3.57
C GLY A 752 -2.52 -8.04 4.05
N ASN A 753 -1.22 -8.19 3.74
CA ASN A 753 -0.42 -9.39 4.00
C ASN A 753 -0.10 -9.53 5.49
N HIS A 754 -0.65 -10.55 6.14
CA HIS A 754 -0.47 -10.82 7.57
C HIS A 754 -0.30 -12.32 7.84
N PHE A 755 0.68 -12.68 8.67
CA PHE A 755 1.06 -14.06 8.94
C PHE A 755 1.32 -14.26 10.44
N GLY A 756 0.51 -15.09 11.08
CA GLY A 756 0.65 -15.36 12.52
C GLY A 756 0.32 -14.16 13.42
N THR A 757 -0.51 -13.24 12.95
CA THR A 757 -0.91 -12.03 13.70
C THR A 757 -1.76 -12.38 14.93
N GLN A 758 -1.47 -11.76 16.07
CA GLN A 758 -2.18 -11.97 17.33
C GLN A 758 -2.72 -10.64 17.89
N VAL A 759 -4.01 -10.63 18.23
CA VAL A 759 -4.72 -9.49 18.85
C VAL A 759 -5.34 -9.98 20.15
N ARG A 760 -4.75 -9.63 21.30
CA ARG A 760 -5.11 -10.23 22.59
C ARG A 760 -5.41 -9.23 23.70
N GLY A 761 -6.47 -9.48 24.46
CA GLY A 761 -6.70 -8.77 25.73
C GLY A 761 -6.92 -7.26 25.58
N ASN A 762 -7.23 -6.76 24.38
CA ASN A 762 -7.42 -5.33 24.13
C ASN A 762 -8.82 -4.88 24.56
N ARG A 763 -8.96 -3.58 24.82
CA ARG A 763 -10.23 -2.90 25.10
C ARG A 763 -10.45 -1.82 24.07
N PHE A 764 -11.43 -2.04 23.20
CA PHE A 764 -11.82 -1.10 22.16
C PHE A 764 -13.22 -0.54 22.49
N PHE A 765 -13.36 0.78 22.42
CA PHE A 765 -14.60 1.48 22.77
C PHE A 765 -15.07 2.39 21.64
N GLY A 766 -16.34 2.30 21.24
CA GLY A 766 -16.94 3.20 20.26
C GLY A 766 -16.48 2.99 18.82
N GLY A 767 -16.67 4.03 17.99
CA GLY A 767 -16.30 4.01 16.58
C GLY A 767 -17.42 3.60 15.62
N GLY A 768 -17.10 3.62 14.33
CA GLY A 768 -17.86 2.95 13.28
C GLY A 768 -17.63 1.45 13.36
N GLU A 769 -16.60 0.98 12.65
CA GLU A 769 -16.07 -0.36 12.80
C GLU A 769 -15.06 -0.39 13.95
N ILE A 770 -15.23 -1.31 14.90
CA ILE A 770 -14.31 -1.40 16.04
C ILE A 770 -12.97 -2.02 15.63
N VAL A 771 -13.02 -3.02 14.75
CA VAL A 771 -11.86 -3.66 14.13
C VAL A 771 -12.16 -3.96 12.67
N ARG A 772 -11.15 -3.84 11.80
CA ARG A 772 -11.22 -4.28 10.40
C ARG A 772 -10.00 -5.14 10.08
N PHE A 773 -10.22 -6.43 9.82
CA PHE A 773 -9.17 -7.34 9.36
C PHE A 773 -9.51 -7.81 7.96
N ALA A 774 -8.64 -7.52 7.00
CA ALA A 774 -8.96 -7.75 5.60
C ALA A 774 -7.79 -8.39 4.85
N ALA A 775 -8.07 -9.52 4.18
CA ALA A 775 -7.25 -9.92 3.04
C ALA A 775 -7.62 -8.99 1.88
N ALA A 776 -6.92 -7.86 1.82
CA ALA A 776 -7.27 -6.71 0.98
C ALA A 776 -6.89 -6.92 -0.48
N ALA A 777 -7.47 -6.10 -1.36
CA ALA A 777 -7.07 -6.03 -2.77
C ALA A 777 -5.54 -5.80 -2.90
N SER A 778 -4.89 -6.52 -3.82
CA SER A 778 -3.46 -6.33 -4.08
C SER A 778 -3.22 -5.04 -4.88
N GLU A 779 -2.18 -4.26 -4.54
CA GLU A 779 -1.75 -3.07 -5.29
C GLU A 779 -0.99 -3.45 -6.58
N THR A 780 -0.20 -4.52 -6.49
CA THR A 780 0.73 -5.02 -7.52
C THR A 780 0.50 -6.54 -7.66
N PRO A 781 0.90 -7.16 -8.79
CA PRO A 781 1.81 -6.71 -9.84
C PRO A 781 1.18 -5.93 -11.00
N MET A 782 -0.11 -6.12 -11.28
CA MET A 782 -0.73 -5.61 -12.52
C MET A 782 -1.57 -4.35 -12.26
N ILE A 783 -2.67 -4.52 -11.53
CA ILE A 783 -3.64 -3.49 -11.22
C ILE A 783 -4.10 -3.64 -9.78
N TRP A 784 -4.63 -2.56 -9.20
CA TRP A 784 -5.37 -2.66 -7.94
C TRP A 784 -6.46 -3.74 -8.05
N GLY A 785 -6.47 -4.68 -7.10
CA GLY A 785 -7.41 -5.78 -7.06
C GLY A 785 -7.14 -6.88 -8.09
N TRP A 786 -5.91 -7.01 -8.59
CA TRP A 786 -5.47 -8.18 -9.37
C TRP A 786 -5.68 -9.48 -8.59
N SER A 787 -5.26 -9.53 -7.33
CA SER A 787 -5.56 -10.62 -6.40
C SER A 787 -5.85 -10.07 -4.99
N ARG A 788 -5.63 -10.88 -3.95
CA ARG A 788 -5.72 -10.49 -2.54
C ARG A 788 -4.42 -10.76 -1.80
N ALA A 789 -4.11 -9.84 -0.90
CA ALA A 789 -3.01 -9.97 0.05
C ALA A 789 -3.41 -10.94 1.18
N PRO A 790 -2.75 -12.11 1.36
CA PRO A 790 -3.19 -13.13 2.31
C PRO A 790 -3.09 -12.72 3.79
N PHE A 791 -4.10 -13.10 4.59
CA PHE A 791 -4.12 -12.96 6.05
C PHE A 791 -4.23 -14.35 6.70
N LEU A 792 -3.11 -14.99 7.01
CA LEU A 792 -3.07 -16.39 7.42
C LEU A 792 -2.61 -16.58 8.87
N GLY A 793 -3.29 -17.47 9.60
CA GLY A 793 -2.95 -17.82 10.98
C GLY A 793 -3.26 -16.71 11.99
N GLY A 794 -4.31 -15.92 11.76
CA GLY A 794 -4.74 -14.88 12.69
C GLY A 794 -5.32 -15.44 13.99
N LEU A 795 -5.05 -14.79 15.12
CA LEU A 795 -5.67 -15.09 16.41
C LEU A 795 -6.18 -13.81 17.07
N VAL A 796 -7.47 -13.79 17.41
CA VAL A 796 -8.15 -12.69 18.10
C VAL A 796 -8.76 -13.25 19.37
N GLU A 797 -8.20 -12.90 20.51
CA GLU A 797 -8.52 -13.60 21.76
C GLU A 797 -8.67 -12.69 22.97
N ASN A 798 -9.68 -12.96 23.81
CA ASN A 798 -9.92 -12.26 25.08
C ASN A 798 -10.09 -10.73 24.94
N ASN A 799 -10.53 -10.22 23.79
CA ASN A 799 -10.74 -8.79 23.59
C ASN A 799 -12.13 -8.35 24.05
N LEU A 800 -12.24 -7.13 24.55
CA LEU A 800 -13.50 -6.43 24.79
C LEU A 800 -13.76 -5.45 23.65
N LEU A 801 -14.90 -5.62 22.97
CA LEU A 801 -15.36 -4.79 21.87
C LEU A 801 -16.67 -4.12 22.28
N GLU A 802 -16.63 -2.84 22.65
CA GLU A 802 -17.76 -2.16 23.30
C GLU A 802 -18.29 -0.98 22.47
N ASP A 803 -19.60 -0.91 22.32
CA ASP A 803 -20.35 0.28 21.85
C ASP A 803 -19.98 0.83 20.45
N SER A 804 -19.55 -0.03 19.53
CA SER A 804 -19.31 0.36 18.12
C SER A 804 -20.59 0.36 17.29
N ASN A 805 -20.70 1.27 16.31
CA ASN A 805 -21.89 1.40 15.48
C ASN A 805 -22.07 0.24 14.49
N GLU A 806 -20.99 -0.31 13.96
CA GLU A 806 -20.98 -1.31 12.87
C GLU A 806 -20.41 -2.68 13.30
N GLY A 807 -19.77 -2.76 14.47
CA GLY A 807 -19.11 -3.98 14.95
C GLY A 807 -17.73 -4.18 14.33
N GLY A 808 -17.19 -5.40 14.39
CA GLY A 808 -15.95 -5.78 13.73
C GLY A 808 -16.20 -6.37 12.34
N LEU A 809 -15.38 -6.00 11.35
CA LEU A 809 -15.42 -6.55 9.99
C LEU A 809 -14.19 -7.40 9.71
N ILE A 810 -14.40 -8.67 9.34
CA ILE A 810 -13.32 -9.63 9.11
C ILE A 810 -13.59 -10.36 7.80
N GLY A 811 -12.70 -10.28 6.82
CA GLY A 811 -12.85 -11.12 5.63
C GLY A 811 -11.95 -10.81 4.44
N VAL A 812 -12.21 -11.54 3.35
CA VAL A 812 -11.56 -11.31 2.06
C VAL A 812 -12.30 -10.20 1.33
N GLU A 813 -11.57 -9.17 0.92
CA GLU A 813 -12.16 -7.99 0.30
C GLU A 813 -12.65 -8.31 -1.12
N HIS A 814 -13.87 -7.85 -1.41
CA HIS A 814 -14.43 -7.83 -2.75
C HIS A 814 -15.08 -6.49 -3.04
N SER A 815 -14.88 -6.00 -4.26
CA SER A 815 -15.52 -4.81 -4.77
C SER A 815 -15.59 -4.83 -6.29
N LYS A 816 -16.21 -3.81 -6.88
CA LYS A 816 -16.16 -3.58 -8.35
C LYS A 816 -14.74 -3.34 -8.89
N HIS A 817 -13.74 -3.24 -8.01
CA HIS A 817 -12.34 -3.00 -8.32
C HIS A 817 -11.45 -4.24 -8.11
N THR A 818 -12.01 -5.41 -7.79
CA THR A 818 -11.24 -6.65 -7.55
C THR A 818 -11.70 -7.76 -8.48
N LYS A 819 -10.77 -8.53 -9.06
CA LYS A 819 -11.06 -9.74 -9.86
C LYS A 819 -11.87 -10.75 -9.06
N SER A 820 -12.85 -11.43 -9.64
CA SER A 820 -13.52 -12.55 -8.96
C SER A 820 -12.56 -13.73 -8.75
N ILE A 821 -12.79 -14.56 -7.72
CA ILE A 821 -11.98 -15.74 -7.41
C ILE A 821 -12.86 -16.86 -6.86
N VAL A 822 -12.42 -18.11 -7.04
CA VAL A 822 -12.98 -19.32 -6.41
C VAL A 822 -11.84 -20.31 -6.14
N GLY A 823 -11.97 -21.12 -5.10
CA GLY A 823 -11.09 -22.27 -4.84
C GLY A 823 -9.77 -21.93 -4.15
N ARG A 824 -9.64 -20.72 -3.59
CA ARG A 824 -8.42 -20.20 -2.96
C ARG A 824 -8.73 -19.63 -1.58
N THR A 825 -7.98 -20.04 -0.56
CA THR A 825 -8.09 -19.51 0.81
C THR A 825 -7.10 -18.38 1.03
N TYR A 826 -7.60 -17.16 1.19
CA TYR A 826 -6.79 -15.97 1.46
C TYR A 826 -6.80 -15.57 2.93
N MET A 827 -7.77 -16.05 3.72
CA MET A 827 -7.85 -15.69 5.13
C MET A 827 -8.13 -16.89 6.02
N THR A 828 -7.28 -17.09 7.03
CA THR A 828 -7.52 -18.02 8.15
C THR A 828 -7.38 -17.28 9.47
N ILE A 829 -8.44 -17.31 10.28
CA ILE A 829 -8.48 -16.57 11.55
C ILE A 829 -9.25 -17.34 12.63
N SER A 830 -8.74 -17.28 13.87
CA SER A 830 -9.37 -17.83 15.06
C SER A 830 -9.85 -16.71 15.97
N LEU A 831 -11.13 -16.73 16.35
CA LEU A 831 -11.73 -15.87 17.37
C LEU A 831 -12.01 -16.70 18.63
N LYS A 832 -11.45 -16.28 19.76
CA LYS A 832 -11.55 -17.00 21.03
C LYS A 832 -11.92 -16.08 22.18
N ASN A 833 -13.02 -16.39 22.88
CA ASN A 833 -13.39 -15.76 24.16
C ASN A 833 -13.46 -14.21 24.09
N ASN A 834 -13.83 -13.64 22.95
CA ASN A 834 -14.03 -12.20 22.83
C ASN A 834 -15.41 -11.82 23.37
N VAL A 835 -15.51 -10.64 23.97
CA VAL A 835 -16.76 -10.10 24.50
C VAL A 835 -17.18 -8.90 23.67
N VAL A 836 -18.30 -9.03 22.96
CA VAL A 836 -19.01 -7.89 22.39
C VAL A 836 -19.90 -7.29 23.47
N ARG A 837 -19.82 -5.98 23.71
CA ARG A 837 -20.67 -5.30 24.69
C ARG A 837 -21.48 -4.17 24.07
N TRP A 838 -22.76 -4.11 24.41
CA TRP A 838 -23.63 -2.96 24.14
C TRP A 838 -24.16 -2.40 25.46
N SER A 839 -23.74 -1.20 25.80
CA SER A 839 -24.17 -0.51 27.01
C SER A 839 -25.58 0.07 26.86
N ASP A 840 -26.26 0.24 27.99
CA ASP A 840 -27.53 0.95 28.08
C ASP A 840 -27.46 2.38 27.51
N ALA A 841 -26.33 3.06 27.72
CA ALA A 841 -26.13 4.42 27.24
C ALA A 841 -26.08 4.46 25.71
N PHE A 842 -25.33 3.55 25.11
CA PHE A 842 -25.23 3.39 23.67
C PHE A 842 -26.59 3.08 23.03
N LEU A 843 -27.31 2.10 23.56
CA LEU A 843 -28.64 1.73 23.03
C LEU A 843 -29.65 2.88 23.13
N ARG A 844 -29.66 3.62 24.25
CA ARG A 844 -30.49 4.83 24.39
C ARG A 844 -30.12 5.91 23.40
N GLN A 845 -28.83 6.13 23.15
CA GLN A 845 -28.35 7.11 22.18
C GLN A 845 -28.83 6.75 20.77
N ARG A 846 -28.66 5.50 20.34
CA ARG A 846 -29.11 5.03 19.02
C ARG A 846 -30.62 5.16 18.84
N SER A 847 -31.39 4.79 19.88
CA SER A 847 -32.85 4.94 19.89
C SER A 847 -33.27 6.41 19.72
N ARG A 848 -32.63 7.34 20.45
CA ARG A 848 -32.88 8.78 20.31
C ARG A 848 -32.52 9.30 18.91
N ALA A 849 -31.43 8.82 18.34
CA ALA A 849 -30.99 9.14 16.98
C ALA A 849 -31.84 8.47 15.88
N LYS A 850 -32.81 7.62 16.24
CA LYS A 850 -33.67 6.85 15.32
C LYS A 850 -32.87 6.04 14.30
N GLU A 851 -31.72 5.51 14.72
CA GLU A 851 -30.87 4.70 13.85
C GLU A 851 -31.55 3.38 13.51
N LYS A 852 -31.60 3.04 12.23
CA LYS A 852 -32.28 1.84 11.71
C LYS A 852 -31.32 0.69 11.39
N MET A 853 -30.02 0.94 11.39
CA MET A 853 -29.03 -0.09 11.11
C MET A 853 -29.07 -1.18 12.19
N PRO A 854 -29.07 -2.47 11.82
CA PRO A 854 -29.02 -3.56 12.78
C PRO A 854 -27.76 -3.48 13.64
N LEU A 855 -27.90 -3.81 14.92
CA LEU A 855 -26.75 -4.03 15.79
C LEU A 855 -26.01 -5.29 15.35
N ARG A 856 -24.68 -5.22 15.28
CA ARG A 856 -23.80 -6.33 14.93
C ARG A 856 -22.57 -6.29 15.84
N GLY A 857 -22.15 -7.45 16.31
CA GLY A 857 -20.87 -7.62 16.99
C GLY A 857 -19.76 -7.87 15.99
N PHE A 858 -19.95 -8.85 15.11
CA PHE A 858 -19.05 -9.15 14.00
C PHE A 858 -19.78 -9.31 12.66
N THR A 859 -19.08 -9.00 11.58
CA THR A 859 -19.43 -9.35 10.21
C THR A 859 -18.28 -10.15 9.60
N PHE A 860 -18.57 -11.34 9.07
CA PHE A 860 -17.61 -12.20 8.38
C PHE A 860 -17.84 -12.18 6.87
N GLY A 861 -16.82 -11.81 6.11
CA GLY A 861 -16.82 -11.74 4.65
C GLY A 861 -17.32 -10.42 4.07
N PHE A 862 -16.85 -10.09 2.87
CA PHE A 862 -17.32 -8.95 2.07
C PHE A 862 -18.27 -9.44 0.98
N LEU A 863 -19.13 -8.54 0.49
CA LEU A 863 -20.00 -8.80 -0.65
C LEU A 863 -19.55 -7.97 -1.87
N PRO A 864 -19.70 -8.51 -3.09
CA PRO A 864 -20.11 -9.87 -3.41
C PRO A 864 -18.96 -10.88 -3.22
N SER A 865 -19.25 -12.12 -2.83
CA SER A 865 -18.26 -13.21 -2.79
C SER A 865 -18.84 -14.45 -3.48
N PHE A 866 -18.01 -15.14 -4.27
CA PHE A 866 -18.39 -16.36 -5.00
C PHE A 866 -17.99 -17.65 -4.28
N ASP A 867 -17.08 -17.58 -3.30
CA ASP A 867 -16.59 -18.76 -2.59
C ASP A 867 -16.46 -18.50 -1.09
N PRO A 868 -17.34 -19.07 -0.26
CA PRO A 868 -17.18 -18.97 1.19
C PRO A 868 -15.89 -19.65 1.71
N GLY A 869 -15.21 -20.48 0.91
CA GLY A 869 -13.93 -21.11 1.27
C GLY A 869 -12.72 -20.17 1.26
N GLU A 870 -12.87 -18.94 0.77
CA GLU A 870 -11.78 -17.95 0.78
C GLU A 870 -11.46 -17.41 2.17
N LEU A 871 -12.46 -17.43 3.06
CA LEU A 871 -12.40 -17.00 4.45
C LEU A 871 -12.73 -18.18 5.38
N VAL A 872 -11.74 -18.65 6.13
CA VAL A 872 -11.90 -19.69 7.13
C VAL A 872 -11.83 -19.09 8.52
N VAL A 873 -12.95 -19.18 9.26
CA VAL A 873 -13.09 -18.68 10.63
C VAL A 873 -13.26 -19.85 11.59
N THR A 874 -12.41 -19.93 12.60
CA THR A 874 -12.63 -20.78 13.78
C THR A 874 -13.11 -19.92 14.93
N GLN A 875 -14.34 -20.14 15.40
CA GLN A 875 -14.97 -19.34 16.43
C GLN A 875 -15.28 -20.16 17.68
N GLN A 876 -14.81 -19.74 18.85
CA GLN A 876 -14.98 -20.44 20.12
C GLN A 876 -15.15 -19.48 21.31
N GLY A 877 -16.22 -19.65 22.10
CA GLY A 877 -16.36 -18.96 23.39
C GLY A 877 -16.64 -17.45 23.32
N ASP A 878 -16.80 -16.87 22.13
CA ASP A 878 -17.21 -15.47 22.01
C ASP A 878 -18.63 -15.27 22.55
N SER A 879 -18.89 -14.11 23.16
CA SER A 879 -20.14 -13.83 23.85
C SER A 879 -20.61 -12.38 23.69
N LEU A 880 -21.88 -12.14 23.99
CA LEU A 880 -22.53 -10.85 24.00
C LEU A 880 -22.93 -10.44 25.42
N ALA A 881 -22.41 -9.30 25.87
CA ALA A 881 -22.82 -8.62 27.08
C ALA A 881 -23.75 -7.44 26.72
N ALA A 882 -25.06 -7.60 26.89
CA ALA A 882 -26.03 -6.55 26.59
C ALA A 882 -27.26 -6.64 27.51
N PRO A 883 -28.02 -5.54 27.67
CA PRO A 883 -29.33 -5.56 28.33
C PRO A 883 -30.26 -6.62 27.75
N ALA A 884 -31.16 -7.17 28.57
CA ALA A 884 -31.97 -8.34 28.21
C ALA A 884 -32.79 -8.16 26.91
N ASN A 885 -33.28 -6.94 26.65
CA ASN A 885 -34.02 -6.61 25.43
C ASN A 885 -33.14 -6.58 24.16
N ALA A 886 -31.81 -6.49 24.29
CA ALA A 886 -30.86 -6.47 23.19
C ALA A 886 -30.21 -7.85 22.90
N LEU A 887 -30.33 -8.82 23.81
CA LEU A 887 -29.79 -10.19 23.64
C LEU A 887 -30.46 -10.97 22.50
N GLY A 888 -31.62 -10.54 22.00
CA GLY A 888 -32.31 -11.15 20.87
C GLY A 888 -31.72 -10.83 19.49
N ASN A 889 -30.80 -9.86 19.40
CA ASN A 889 -30.23 -9.35 18.15
C ASN A 889 -29.17 -10.30 17.54
N VAL A 890 -28.90 -10.12 16.25
CA VAL A 890 -27.83 -10.81 15.53
C VAL A 890 -26.48 -10.33 16.06
N GLY A 891 -25.74 -11.21 16.73
CA GLY A 891 -24.40 -10.90 17.24
C GLY A 891 -23.32 -11.06 16.17
N VAL A 892 -23.53 -11.97 15.21
CA VAL A 892 -22.62 -12.23 14.08
C VAL A 892 -23.41 -12.29 12.78
N GLN A 893 -22.98 -11.53 11.78
CA GLN A 893 -23.46 -11.65 10.40
C GLN A 893 -22.39 -12.36 9.56
N VAL A 894 -22.76 -13.39 8.82
CA VAL A 894 -21.88 -14.05 7.84
C VAL A 894 -22.38 -13.71 6.45
N ASN A 895 -21.57 -12.99 5.68
CA ASN A 895 -21.82 -12.69 4.28
C ASN A 895 -21.38 -13.86 3.40
N ALA A 896 -20.13 -14.31 3.54
CA ALA A 896 -19.58 -15.51 2.92
C ALA A 896 -18.33 -15.96 3.70
N ALA A 897 -18.39 -17.14 4.32
CA ALA A 897 -17.27 -17.72 5.07
C ALA A 897 -17.45 -19.21 5.33
N GLN A 898 -16.36 -19.92 5.56
CA GLN A 898 -16.36 -21.21 6.23
C GLN A 898 -16.16 -20.99 7.74
N VAL A 899 -17.22 -21.11 8.53
CA VAL A 899 -17.17 -20.94 9.98
C VAL A 899 -17.24 -22.31 10.66
N ASN A 900 -16.23 -22.64 11.48
CA ASN A 900 -16.14 -23.91 12.20
C ASN A 900 -16.36 -25.14 11.28
N GLY A 901 -15.80 -25.09 10.06
CA GLY A 901 -15.92 -26.16 9.08
C GLY A 901 -17.17 -26.11 8.18
N GLN A 902 -18.11 -25.19 8.42
CA GLN A 902 -19.34 -25.07 7.64
C GLN A 902 -19.30 -23.86 6.70
N LYS A 903 -19.53 -24.09 5.40
CA LYS A 903 -19.71 -23.01 4.41
C LYS A 903 -21.05 -22.32 4.62
N ILE A 904 -21.03 -21.02 4.87
CA ILE A 904 -22.20 -20.21 5.22
C ILE A 904 -22.20 -18.95 4.35
N THR A 905 -23.37 -18.59 3.83
CA THR A 905 -23.61 -17.35 3.09
C THR A 905 -24.84 -16.63 3.63
N GLU A 906 -24.80 -15.29 3.63
CA GLU A 906 -25.90 -14.37 3.96
C GLU A 906 -26.76 -14.74 5.19
N ARG A 907 -26.12 -15.14 6.30
CA ARG A 907 -26.80 -15.66 7.49
C ARG A 907 -26.34 -14.99 8.79
N GLY A 908 -27.30 -14.67 9.66
CA GLY A 908 -27.05 -14.15 11.00
C GLY A 908 -27.10 -15.22 12.09
N PHE A 909 -26.26 -15.06 13.12
CA PHE A 909 -26.21 -15.88 14.33
C PHE A 909 -26.27 -15.03 15.58
N ARG A 910 -26.81 -15.60 16.65
CA ARG A 910 -26.77 -15.00 17.99
C ARG A 910 -25.48 -15.44 18.69
N LEU A 911 -24.86 -14.51 19.40
CA LEU A 911 -23.81 -14.84 20.36
C LEU A 911 -24.47 -15.28 21.68
N PRO A 912 -23.89 -16.27 22.38
CA PRO A 912 -24.30 -16.59 23.74
C PRO A 912 -24.19 -15.36 24.65
N ALA A 913 -25.06 -15.28 25.67
CA ALA A 913 -24.91 -14.26 26.71
C ALA A 913 -23.56 -14.47 27.42
N ALA A 914 -22.85 -13.38 27.69
CA ALA A 914 -21.65 -13.45 28.51
C ALA A 914 -22.04 -13.93 29.91
N THR A 915 -21.50 -15.07 30.34
CA THR A 915 -21.61 -15.52 31.74
C THR A 915 -20.90 -14.50 32.62
N ASP A 916 -21.59 -14.01 33.64
CA ASP A 916 -21.06 -13.00 34.55
C ASP A 916 -19.76 -13.56 35.17
N SER A 917 -18.61 -12.98 34.84
CA SER A 917 -17.30 -13.52 35.24
C SER A 917 -17.07 -13.47 36.76
N ASN A 918 -17.93 -12.74 37.49
CA ASN A 918 -18.01 -12.78 38.95
C ASN A 918 -18.68 -14.05 39.50
N GLU A 919 -19.44 -14.80 38.69
CA GLU A 919 -20.12 -16.02 39.12
C GLU A 919 -19.18 -17.24 39.07
N VAL A 920 -18.25 -17.29 38.11
CA VAL A 920 -17.19 -18.33 38.04
C VAL A 920 -16.15 -18.17 39.15
N LEU A 921 -15.83 -16.93 39.54
CA LEU A 921 -15.00 -16.64 40.72
C LEU A 921 -15.73 -16.94 42.04
N ARG A 922 -17.06 -16.85 42.10
CA ARG A 922 -17.85 -17.24 43.28
C ARG A 922 -18.08 -18.75 43.37
N ALA A 923 -18.10 -19.46 42.24
CA ALA A 923 -18.24 -20.92 42.19
C ALA A 923 -16.95 -21.66 42.58
N THR A 924 -15.80 -21.00 42.53
CA THR A 924 -14.50 -21.53 42.98
C THR A 924 -14.15 -21.17 44.43
N THR A 925 -15.00 -20.39 45.13
CA THR A 925 -14.81 -20.00 46.53
C THR A 925 -16.03 -20.29 47.43
N ARG A 926 -16.69 -21.44 47.25
CA ARG A 926 -17.50 -22.02 48.32
C ARG A 926 -16.87 -23.37 48.74
N PRO A 927 -16.66 -23.59 50.04
CA PRO A 927 -15.99 -24.79 50.57
C PRO A 927 -16.74 -26.08 50.24
#